data_AF-A0A7Y0F0Z0-F1
#
_entry.id   AF-A0A7Y0F0Z0-F1
#
_cell.length_a   1.000
_cell.length_b   1.000
_cell.length_c   1.000
_cell.angle_alpha   90.00
_cell.angle_beta   90.00
_cell.angle_gamma   90.00
#
_symmetry.space_group_name_H-M   'P 1'
#
loop_
_entity.id
_entity.type
_entity.pdbx_description
1 polymer ?
#
loop_
_entity_poly.entity_id
_entity_poly.type
_entity_poly.pdbx_seq_one_letter_code
_entity_poly.pdbx_strand_id
1 'polypeptide(L)'
;MSMLFDEDHMAAERFLTCAYPADQVRAMERPLLERGVPLMRQAAAAAAHVAAAMLRGTPDEMDVDEAHVLLLAGAGDNGGDGLFAAADLARQGAQVVCAAVGRSLHEEGLKAFLEAGGKVMALDPAADIPGAPAPADDDDADDAFYHVIDLYDTSELVIDAMTGIGADGALRGIAARIAEEVGANGTAPRGIARPAGETTGAYPLVLAVDVPSGVSVDDGTLPGAYLPADVTVTFGALKPCALLPPAAHACGRTVLVDFGFDADGAVPAVESTLLQDAARAVRAPRVTDDKYARGVVGLVTGSDSYPGAAVLSATAAARANVGMVRYVGPARAQDMVLNALPEAVLGEGRCQAWVVGSGVPDGDHAAEDDPQREAIRRLLAPYAVSSPAAWPSPDDLRTMDPDDLPDSMEGIMNLMRPAYDAGQELLPPVVVDAGAIDLLPDHVPAQVVITPHAGELARLLRARGEAVDADDVTRDPLEWALCAWEMTGATVLLKGAVTIVVGTVARDVPQVMVCGEAPAWMSTAGSGDVLAGSLGALLAQRSAGGAVPLPQDMARIVAAGAFVHGLAGRLVSRSLQSALTRPAVYDEDDDAFERTLFPALSDERVSPAGPLGRPVIAGDIVAALPDAYGLLLSLYDDRIAGTYDDDLDADDADRNEDDEDDEAGIGIDPRDPVPAPRRGRA
;
A
#
# COMPACT_ATOMS: atom_id res chain seq x y z
N MET A 1 -2.05 -20.23 16.11
CA MET A 1 -2.97 -19.63 15.12
C MET A 1 -3.92 -18.57 15.71
N SER A 2 -3.89 -18.35 17.03
CA SER A 2 -4.06 -17.03 17.71
C SER A 2 -3.09 -15.94 17.17
N MET A 3 -2.01 -16.38 16.51
CA MET A 3 -0.93 -15.58 15.90
C MET A 3 -1.36 -14.38 15.04
N LEU A 4 -2.52 -14.36 14.36
CA LEU A 4 -2.89 -13.24 13.47
C LEU A 4 -3.13 -11.90 14.20
N PHE A 5 -3.30 -11.94 15.53
CA PHE A 5 -3.52 -10.76 16.38
C PHE A 5 -2.55 -10.72 17.56
N ASP A 6 -1.52 -11.56 17.54
CA ASP A 6 -0.42 -11.57 18.50
C ASP A 6 0.48 -10.35 18.31
N GLU A 7 1.04 -9.79 19.37
CA GLU A 7 1.88 -8.58 19.32
C GLU A 7 3.12 -8.81 18.46
N ASP A 8 3.75 -9.98 18.55
CA ASP A 8 4.93 -10.35 17.76
C ASP A 8 4.61 -10.45 16.25
N HIS A 9 3.43 -10.98 15.91
CA HIS A 9 2.99 -11.06 14.51
C HIS A 9 2.59 -9.69 13.96
N MET A 10 1.97 -8.85 14.78
CA MET A 10 1.66 -7.47 14.41
C MET A 10 2.92 -6.65 14.20
N ALA A 11 3.96 -6.86 15.01
CA ALA A 11 5.27 -6.24 14.80
C ALA A 11 5.91 -6.70 13.48
N ALA A 12 5.86 -8.01 13.19
CA ALA A 12 6.34 -8.57 11.92
C ALA A 12 5.56 -8.06 10.69
N GLU A 13 4.24 -7.90 10.79
CA GLU A 13 3.42 -7.35 9.71
C GLU A 13 3.66 -5.83 9.52
N ARG A 14 3.87 -5.06 10.61
CA ARG A 14 4.25 -3.65 10.51
C ARG A 14 5.60 -3.47 9.82
N PHE A 15 6.56 -4.34 10.10
CA PHE A 15 7.86 -4.35 9.46
C PHE A 15 7.77 -4.47 7.92
N LEU A 16 6.79 -5.24 7.43
CA LEU A 16 6.55 -5.47 6.01
C LEU A 16 5.64 -4.44 5.33
N THR A 17 5.08 -3.49 6.07
CA THR A 17 4.04 -2.59 5.56
C THR A 17 4.25 -1.12 5.87
N CYS A 18 5.16 -0.80 6.79
CA CYS A 18 5.53 0.56 7.14
C CYS A 18 6.82 0.94 6.43
N ALA A 19 6.82 2.07 5.72
CA ALA A 19 8.04 2.66 5.21
C ALA A 19 8.38 3.97 5.92
N TYR A 20 9.67 4.19 6.12
CA TYR A 20 10.21 5.29 6.91
C TYR A 20 11.17 6.14 6.06
N PRO A 21 11.15 7.48 6.23
CA PRO A 21 12.06 8.35 5.52
C PRO A 21 13.53 8.03 5.78
N ALA A 22 14.40 8.39 4.84
CA ALA A 22 15.83 8.11 4.89
C ALA A 22 16.52 8.60 6.17
N ASP A 23 16.13 9.77 6.70
CA ASP A 23 16.71 10.32 7.93
C ASP A 23 16.31 9.54 9.19
N GLN A 24 15.08 9.03 9.25
CA GLN A 24 14.57 8.19 10.32
C GLN A 24 15.22 6.80 10.29
N VAL A 25 15.41 6.21 9.11
CA VAL A 25 16.17 4.96 8.95
C VAL A 25 17.58 5.11 9.50
N ARG A 26 18.30 6.17 9.11
CA ARG A 26 19.64 6.47 9.66
C ARG A 26 19.63 6.68 11.17
N ALA A 27 18.57 7.29 11.71
CA ALA A 27 18.43 7.46 13.15
C ALA A 27 18.25 6.12 13.88
N MET A 28 17.54 5.17 13.27
CA MET A 28 17.34 3.80 13.78
C MET A 28 18.61 2.93 13.65
N GLU A 29 19.44 3.15 12.62
CA GLU A 29 20.71 2.44 12.43
C GLU A 29 21.83 2.90 13.37
N ARG A 30 21.85 4.19 13.74
CA ARG A 30 22.94 4.80 14.54
C ARG A 30 23.27 4.03 15.83
N PRO A 31 22.30 3.61 16.67
CA PRO A 31 22.60 2.81 17.87
C PRO A 31 23.27 1.47 17.55
N LEU A 32 22.96 0.84 16.42
CA LEU A 32 23.59 -0.43 16.01
C LEU A 32 25.06 -0.19 15.62
N LEU A 33 25.31 0.87 14.84
CA LEU A 33 26.65 1.27 14.42
C LEU A 33 27.53 1.67 15.62
N GLU A 34 26.96 2.39 16.60
CA GLU A 34 27.66 2.77 17.84
C GLU A 34 28.08 1.54 18.68
N ARG A 35 27.33 0.43 18.58
CA ARG A 35 27.69 -0.86 19.20
C ARG A 35 28.67 -1.68 18.36
N GLY A 36 29.05 -1.20 17.17
CA GLY A 36 29.97 -1.89 16.26
C GLY A 36 29.34 -3.04 15.48
N VAL A 37 28.00 -3.05 15.32
CA VAL A 37 27.32 -4.03 14.45
C VAL A 37 27.77 -3.78 13.00
N PRO A 38 28.26 -4.79 12.27
CA PRO A 38 28.80 -4.61 10.93
C PRO A 38 27.70 -4.60 9.86
N LEU A 39 26.80 -3.61 9.91
CA LEU A 39 25.60 -3.53 9.05
C LEU A 39 25.94 -3.67 7.56
N MET A 40 26.97 -2.97 7.07
CA MET A 40 27.43 -3.04 5.67
C MET A 40 27.83 -4.47 5.24
N ARG A 41 28.44 -5.25 6.14
CA ARG A 41 28.78 -6.65 5.83
C ARG A 41 27.54 -7.54 5.79
N GLN A 42 26.56 -7.28 6.65
CA GLN A 42 25.29 -8.01 6.67
C GLN A 42 24.46 -7.67 5.42
N ALA A 43 24.36 -6.39 5.06
CA ALA A 43 23.73 -5.92 3.83
C ALA A 43 24.35 -6.58 2.59
N ALA A 44 25.68 -6.53 2.48
CA ALA A 44 26.41 -7.11 1.36
C ALA A 44 26.22 -8.63 1.25
N ALA A 45 26.26 -9.36 2.37
CA ALA A 45 26.05 -10.81 2.38
C ALA A 45 24.64 -11.17 1.90
N ALA A 46 23.62 -10.44 2.38
CA ALA A 46 22.24 -10.64 1.93
C ALA A 46 22.06 -10.31 0.45
N ALA A 47 22.63 -9.18 -0.02
CA ALA A 47 22.59 -8.81 -1.43
C ALA A 47 23.29 -9.85 -2.33
N ALA A 48 24.44 -10.38 -1.91
CA ALA A 48 25.15 -11.44 -2.64
C ALA A 48 24.35 -12.75 -2.67
N HIS A 49 23.70 -13.11 -1.56
CA HIS A 49 22.85 -14.29 -1.48
C HIS A 49 21.65 -14.16 -2.43
N VAL A 50 20.94 -13.04 -2.39
CA VAL A 50 19.80 -12.77 -3.29
C VAL A 50 20.25 -12.74 -4.75
N ALA A 51 21.39 -12.11 -5.06
CA ALA A 51 21.98 -12.12 -6.40
C ALA A 51 22.25 -13.54 -6.91
N ALA A 52 22.88 -14.37 -6.09
CA ALA A 52 23.17 -15.76 -6.42
C ALA A 52 21.88 -16.57 -6.63
N ALA A 53 20.85 -16.31 -5.83
CA ALA A 53 19.57 -16.98 -5.94
C ALA A 53 18.75 -16.49 -7.16
N MET A 54 18.89 -15.23 -7.59
CA MET A 54 18.37 -14.74 -8.87
C MET A 54 18.97 -15.49 -10.06
N LEU A 55 20.29 -15.73 -10.05
CA LEU A 55 20.98 -16.50 -11.09
C LEU A 55 20.50 -17.96 -11.11
N ARG A 56 20.46 -18.63 -9.95
CA ARG A 56 19.95 -20.02 -9.83
C ARG A 56 18.48 -20.15 -10.22
N GLY A 57 17.69 -19.11 -9.99
CA GLY A 57 16.27 -19.08 -10.34
C GLY A 57 16.00 -19.02 -11.84
N THR A 58 17.00 -18.71 -12.68
CA THR A 58 16.85 -18.66 -14.13
C THR A 58 16.39 -20.02 -14.70
N PRO A 59 15.71 -20.06 -15.87
CA PRO A 59 15.24 -21.33 -16.46
C PRO A 59 16.34 -22.34 -16.75
N ASP A 60 17.56 -21.86 -16.99
CA ASP A 60 18.74 -22.69 -17.23
C ASP A 60 19.47 -23.09 -15.93
N GLU A 61 18.93 -22.72 -14.76
CA GLU A 61 19.48 -22.96 -13.42
C GLU A 61 20.97 -22.56 -13.32
N MET A 62 21.28 -21.33 -13.75
CA MET A 62 22.64 -20.85 -13.90
C MET A 62 23.47 -20.96 -12.62
N ASP A 63 24.60 -21.65 -12.72
CA ASP A 63 25.61 -21.69 -11.67
C ASP A 63 26.34 -20.34 -11.57
N VAL A 64 26.62 -19.92 -10.34
CA VAL A 64 27.23 -18.60 -10.07
C VAL A 64 28.64 -18.48 -10.66
N ASP A 65 29.39 -19.58 -10.77
CA ASP A 65 30.75 -19.60 -11.32
C ASP A 65 30.80 -19.51 -12.85
N GLU A 66 29.65 -19.62 -13.52
CA GLU A 66 29.51 -19.40 -14.96
C GLU A 66 29.03 -17.98 -15.31
N ALA A 67 28.52 -17.22 -14.33
CA ALA A 67 27.87 -15.93 -14.56
C ALA A 67 28.85 -14.76 -14.79
N HIS A 68 28.49 -13.89 -15.72
CA HIS A 68 29.04 -12.54 -15.87
C HIS A 68 28.19 -11.54 -15.09
N VAL A 69 28.84 -10.84 -14.16
CA VAL A 69 28.17 -9.88 -13.28
C VAL A 69 28.79 -8.50 -13.48
N LEU A 70 27.95 -7.52 -13.80
CA LEU A 70 28.32 -6.11 -13.83
C LEU A 70 27.87 -5.43 -12.53
N LEU A 71 28.81 -4.88 -11.77
CA LEU A 71 28.52 -3.98 -10.65
C LEU A 71 28.61 -2.54 -11.13
N LEU A 72 27.54 -1.75 -10.97
CA LEU A 72 27.56 -0.30 -11.14
C LEU A 72 27.73 0.35 -9.75
N ALA A 73 28.92 0.87 -9.43
CA ALA A 73 29.24 1.32 -8.07
C ALA A 73 29.52 2.82 -7.96
N GLY A 74 28.83 3.47 -7.02
CA GLY A 74 29.12 4.83 -6.58
C GLY A 74 30.21 4.88 -5.50
N ALA A 75 30.54 6.10 -5.06
CA ALA A 75 31.61 6.35 -4.07
C ALA A 75 31.16 6.17 -2.61
N GLY A 76 29.85 6.16 -2.33
CA GLY A 76 29.29 6.13 -0.98
C GLY A 76 29.08 4.72 -0.41
N ASP A 77 28.40 4.65 0.73
CA ASP A 77 28.17 3.39 1.45
C ASP A 77 27.42 2.35 0.61
N ASN A 78 26.42 2.76 -0.20
CA ASN A 78 25.72 1.84 -1.10
C ASN A 78 26.67 1.17 -2.11
N GLY A 79 27.64 1.94 -2.63
CA GLY A 79 28.70 1.39 -3.48
C GLY A 79 29.62 0.43 -2.73
N GLY A 80 29.83 0.67 -1.43
CA GLY A 80 30.51 -0.24 -0.51
C GLY A 80 29.77 -1.57 -0.32
N ASP A 81 28.45 -1.53 -0.08
CA ASP A 81 27.58 -2.71 -0.01
C ASP A 81 27.68 -3.52 -1.30
N GLY A 82 27.55 -2.87 -2.45
CA GLY A 82 27.69 -3.48 -3.77
C GLY A 82 29.07 -4.11 -4.00
N LEU A 83 30.16 -3.44 -3.61
CA LEU A 83 31.53 -3.96 -3.73
C LEU A 83 31.77 -5.19 -2.85
N PHE A 84 31.26 -5.21 -1.63
CA PHE A 84 31.37 -6.38 -0.76
C PHE A 84 30.52 -7.54 -1.29
N ALA A 85 29.31 -7.28 -1.77
CA ALA A 85 28.45 -8.30 -2.37
C ALA A 85 29.09 -8.91 -3.62
N ALA A 86 29.62 -8.06 -4.50
CA ALA A 86 30.36 -8.46 -5.68
C ALA A 86 31.64 -9.26 -5.34
N ALA A 87 32.32 -8.91 -4.24
CA ALA A 87 33.47 -9.68 -3.77
C ALA A 87 33.07 -11.10 -3.34
N ASP A 88 31.90 -11.27 -2.71
CA ASP A 88 31.39 -12.58 -2.31
C ASP A 88 30.99 -13.43 -3.52
N LEU A 89 30.37 -12.83 -4.55
CA LEU A 89 30.10 -13.52 -5.81
C LEU A 89 31.38 -13.92 -6.55
N ALA A 90 32.39 -13.03 -6.60
CA ALA A 90 33.68 -13.35 -7.22
C ALA A 90 34.40 -14.51 -6.50
N ARG A 91 34.31 -14.60 -5.16
CA ARG A 91 34.82 -15.73 -4.39
C ARG A 91 34.10 -17.04 -4.69
N GLN A 92 32.83 -16.97 -5.09
CA GLN A 92 32.06 -18.12 -5.54
C GLN A 92 32.39 -18.54 -6.98
N GLY A 93 33.15 -17.73 -7.73
CA GLY A 93 33.64 -18.03 -9.08
C GLY A 93 33.08 -17.12 -10.17
N ALA A 94 32.12 -16.23 -9.86
CA ALA A 94 31.52 -15.35 -10.85
C ALA A 94 32.55 -14.41 -11.50
N GLN A 95 32.35 -14.10 -12.78
CA GLN A 95 33.16 -13.13 -13.50
C GLN A 95 32.61 -11.73 -13.27
N VAL A 96 33.16 -11.04 -12.26
CA VAL A 96 32.64 -9.73 -11.84
C VAL A 96 33.49 -8.57 -12.35
N VAL A 97 32.84 -7.62 -13.04
CA VAL A 97 33.41 -6.33 -13.44
C VAL A 97 32.66 -5.21 -12.73
N CYS A 98 33.38 -4.30 -12.09
CA CYS A 98 32.84 -3.11 -11.44
C CYS A 98 33.09 -1.88 -12.31
N ALA A 99 32.03 -1.24 -12.76
CA ALA A 99 32.05 0.09 -13.38
C ALA A 99 31.90 1.17 -12.30
N ALA A 100 32.98 1.91 -12.06
CA ALA A 100 32.98 3.01 -11.11
C ALA A 100 32.38 4.27 -11.75
N VAL A 101 31.21 4.69 -11.29
CA VAL A 101 30.50 5.87 -11.82
C VAL A 101 30.95 7.18 -11.19
N GLY A 102 31.86 7.11 -10.20
CA GLY A 102 32.47 8.25 -9.53
C GLY A 102 34.00 8.23 -9.61
N ARG A 103 34.63 9.19 -8.93
CA ARG A 103 36.10 9.35 -8.91
C ARG A 103 36.81 8.49 -7.88
N SER A 104 36.05 7.91 -6.95
CA SER A 104 36.54 7.08 -5.87
C SER A 104 35.52 5.98 -5.60
N LEU A 105 35.95 4.94 -4.90
CA LEU A 105 35.12 3.84 -4.41
C LEU A 105 35.34 3.66 -2.91
N HIS A 106 34.42 2.97 -2.25
CA HIS A 106 34.57 2.61 -0.83
C HIS A 106 35.84 1.77 -0.62
N GLU A 107 36.74 2.22 0.26
CA GLU A 107 38.12 1.72 0.36
C GLU A 107 38.20 0.24 0.74
N GLU A 108 37.55 -0.15 1.84
CA GLU A 108 37.56 -1.55 2.32
C GLU A 108 36.80 -2.50 1.39
N GLY A 109 35.74 -2.00 0.75
CA GLY A 109 34.95 -2.75 -0.23
C GLY A 109 35.77 -3.05 -1.49
N LEU A 110 36.42 -2.01 -2.03
CA LEU A 110 37.32 -2.13 -3.18
C LEU A 110 38.45 -3.11 -2.92
N LYS A 111 39.09 -3.02 -1.75
CA LYS A 111 40.16 -3.95 -1.36
C LYS A 111 39.66 -5.39 -1.35
N ALA A 112 38.53 -5.65 -0.71
CA ALA A 112 37.95 -6.98 -0.66
C ALA A 112 37.56 -7.52 -2.05
N PHE A 113 37.06 -6.65 -2.93
CA PHE A 113 36.70 -6.98 -4.31
C PHE A 113 37.92 -7.34 -5.17
N LEU A 114 38.99 -6.55 -5.09
CA LEU A 114 40.24 -6.84 -5.81
C LEU A 114 40.92 -8.12 -5.29
N GLU A 115 40.91 -8.34 -3.97
CA GLU A 115 41.43 -9.58 -3.37
C GLU A 115 40.64 -10.82 -3.80
N ALA A 116 39.34 -10.67 -4.10
CA ALA A 116 38.49 -11.72 -4.65
C ALA A 116 38.71 -11.97 -6.16
N GLY A 117 39.55 -11.16 -6.83
CA GLY A 117 39.83 -11.29 -8.27
C GLY A 117 38.92 -10.46 -9.17
N GLY A 118 38.09 -9.58 -8.60
CA GLY A 118 37.24 -8.65 -9.34
C GLY A 118 38.05 -7.64 -10.16
N LYS A 119 37.47 -7.16 -11.27
CA LYS A 119 38.08 -6.15 -12.14
C LYS A 119 37.33 -4.83 -12.01
N VAL A 120 38.04 -3.71 -12.01
CA VAL A 120 37.43 -2.38 -11.89
C VAL A 120 37.73 -1.56 -13.15
N MET A 121 36.71 -0.88 -13.65
CA MET A 121 36.76 0.09 -14.74
C MET A 121 36.42 1.47 -14.20
N ALA A 122 37.36 2.41 -14.28
CA ALA A 122 37.10 3.80 -13.98
C ALA A 122 36.52 4.50 -15.21
N LEU A 123 35.43 5.25 -15.03
CA LEU A 123 34.75 5.96 -16.13
C LEU A 123 35.02 7.48 -16.13
N ASP A 124 35.47 8.05 -15.01
CA ASP A 124 35.85 9.46 -14.93
C ASP A 124 37.37 9.61 -15.18
N PRO A 125 37.83 10.47 -16.12
CA PRO A 125 39.25 10.76 -16.33
C PRO A 125 39.98 11.29 -15.08
N ALA A 126 39.24 11.86 -14.14
CA ALA A 126 39.74 12.33 -12.85
C ALA A 126 39.60 11.28 -11.72
N ALA A 127 39.37 10.01 -12.06
CA ALA A 127 39.31 8.94 -11.07
C ALA A 127 40.66 8.69 -10.40
N ASP A 128 40.62 8.47 -9.09
CA ASP A 128 41.74 8.06 -8.26
C ASP A 128 41.34 6.77 -7.52
N ILE A 129 41.33 5.67 -8.26
CA ILE A 129 40.84 4.36 -7.79
C ILE A 129 42.01 3.36 -7.81
N PRO A 130 42.45 2.86 -6.64
CA PRO A 130 43.50 1.86 -6.58
C PRO A 130 43.22 0.63 -7.45
N GLY A 131 44.16 0.29 -8.33
CA GLY A 131 44.04 -0.88 -9.22
C GLY A 131 43.21 -0.66 -10.49
N ALA A 132 42.65 0.53 -10.70
CA ALA A 132 41.89 0.89 -11.90
C ALA A 132 42.50 2.13 -12.57
N PRO A 133 43.19 2.00 -13.72
CA PRO A 133 43.69 3.17 -14.44
C PRO A 133 42.52 4.03 -14.92
N ALA A 134 42.60 5.34 -14.67
CA ALA A 134 41.66 6.30 -15.23
C ALA A 134 41.83 6.40 -16.76
N PRO A 135 40.75 6.70 -17.51
CA PRO A 135 40.84 7.06 -18.93
C PRO A 135 41.84 8.20 -19.15
N ALA A 136 42.66 8.14 -20.21
CA ALA A 136 43.71 9.14 -20.42
C ALA A 136 43.16 10.48 -20.93
N ASP A 137 42.07 10.44 -21.68
CA ASP A 137 41.36 11.58 -22.24
C ASP A 137 39.85 11.28 -22.40
N ASP A 138 39.11 12.23 -22.99
CA ASP A 138 37.66 12.13 -23.16
C ASP A 138 37.27 11.01 -24.15
N ASP A 139 38.12 10.72 -25.15
CA ASP A 139 37.85 9.66 -26.14
C ASP A 139 37.98 8.28 -25.46
N ASP A 140 39.05 8.06 -24.68
CA ASP A 140 39.22 6.85 -23.86
C ASP A 140 38.07 6.68 -22.85
N ALA A 141 37.53 7.78 -22.32
CA ALA A 141 36.44 7.75 -21.35
C ALA A 141 35.11 7.37 -22.00
N ASP A 142 34.82 7.87 -23.21
CA ASP A 142 33.66 7.45 -23.97
C ASP A 142 33.78 5.99 -24.44
N ASP A 143 34.97 5.53 -24.85
CA ASP A 143 35.22 4.11 -25.16
C ASP A 143 34.97 3.21 -23.94
N ALA A 144 35.45 3.62 -22.75
CA ALA A 144 35.18 2.90 -21.50
C ALA A 144 33.69 2.89 -21.15
N PHE A 145 32.99 4.01 -21.37
CA PHE A 145 31.56 4.13 -21.16
C PHE A 145 30.78 3.16 -22.04
N TYR A 146 31.01 3.18 -23.36
CA TYR A 146 30.30 2.27 -24.28
C TYR A 146 30.67 0.80 -24.05
N HIS A 147 31.89 0.51 -23.58
CA HIS A 147 32.22 -0.84 -23.15
C HIS A 147 31.40 -1.28 -21.92
N VAL A 148 31.08 -0.38 -21.00
CA VAL A 148 30.17 -0.68 -19.88
C VAL A 148 28.74 -0.91 -20.36
N ILE A 149 28.26 -0.18 -21.37
CA ILE A 149 26.95 -0.44 -21.98
C ILE A 149 26.93 -1.83 -22.65
N ASP A 150 27.97 -2.19 -23.40
CA ASP A 150 28.10 -3.54 -23.97
C ASP A 150 28.12 -4.61 -22.87
N LEU A 151 28.83 -4.37 -21.75
CA LEU A 151 28.84 -5.27 -20.60
C LEU A 151 27.46 -5.36 -19.94
N TYR A 152 26.71 -4.26 -19.85
CA TYR A 152 25.34 -4.26 -19.31
C TYR A 152 24.45 -5.19 -20.14
N ASP A 153 24.48 -5.05 -21.47
CA ASP A 153 23.66 -5.84 -22.40
C ASP A 153 24.06 -7.32 -22.47
N THR A 154 25.29 -7.66 -22.05
CA THR A 154 25.83 -9.03 -22.17
C THR A 154 26.01 -9.74 -20.83
N SER A 155 25.84 -9.06 -19.70
CA SER A 155 25.92 -9.67 -18.38
C SER A 155 24.62 -10.39 -18.03
N GLU A 156 24.72 -11.50 -17.30
CA GLU A 156 23.53 -12.18 -16.79
C GLU A 156 22.92 -11.47 -15.58
N LEU A 157 23.74 -10.75 -14.81
CA LEU A 157 23.29 -9.95 -13.68
C LEU A 157 23.98 -8.59 -13.64
N VAL A 158 23.20 -7.55 -13.40
CA VAL A 158 23.65 -6.20 -13.06
C VAL A 158 23.29 -5.92 -11.60
N ILE A 159 24.28 -5.51 -10.82
CA ILE A 159 24.09 -4.99 -9.45
C ILE A 159 24.15 -3.48 -9.51
N ASP A 160 23.03 -2.83 -9.25
CA ASP A 160 22.92 -1.38 -9.12
C ASP A 160 23.23 -0.95 -7.69
N ALA A 161 24.40 -0.33 -7.53
CA ALA A 161 24.89 0.27 -6.29
C ALA A 161 25.41 1.70 -6.54
N MET A 162 24.84 2.40 -7.53
CA MET A 162 25.31 3.75 -7.91
C MET A 162 24.93 4.80 -6.86
N THR A 163 23.70 4.73 -6.35
CA THR A 163 23.15 5.64 -5.34
C THR A 163 22.26 4.89 -4.35
N GLY A 164 22.17 5.36 -3.11
CA GLY A 164 21.26 4.83 -2.08
C GLY A 164 20.47 5.96 -1.41
N ILE A 165 20.03 5.78 -0.16
CA ILE A 165 19.26 6.79 0.62
C ILE A 165 19.94 8.16 0.87
N GLY A 166 21.16 8.37 0.36
CA GLY A 166 21.86 9.66 0.40
C GLY A 166 21.73 10.50 -0.87
N ALA A 167 21.16 9.96 -1.94
CA ALA A 167 20.90 10.71 -3.16
C ALA A 167 19.60 11.53 -3.03
N ASP A 168 19.63 12.73 -3.58
CA ASP A 168 18.48 13.65 -3.65
C ASP A 168 18.32 14.17 -5.08
N GLY A 169 17.09 14.09 -5.59
CA GLY A 169 16.71 14.45 -6.94
C GLY A 169 17.28 13.54 -8.04
N ALA A 170 17.31 14.06 -9.28
CA ALA A 170 17.77 13.33 -10.45
C ALA A 170 19.26 12.95 -10.38
N LEU A 171 19.60 11.78 -10.94
CA LEU A 171 20.99 11.36 -11.14
C LEU A 171 21.79 12.42 -11.88
N ARG A 172 23.11 12.42 -11.68
CA ARG A 172 24.04 13.36 -12.32
C ARG A 172 25.27 12.64 -12.84
N GLY A 173 25.95 13.26 -13.79
CA GLY A 173 27.23 12.77 -14.32
C GLY A 173 27.09 11.42 -15.00
N ILE A 174 28.07 10.53 -14.76
CA ILE A 174 28.15 9.22 -15.42
C ILE A 174 26.96 8.33 -15.04
N ALA A 175 26.52 8.35 -13.78
CA ALA A 175 25.35 7.58 -13.33
C ALA A 175 24.08 7.96 -14.11
N ALA A 176 23.86 9.26 -14.36
CA ALA A 176 22.75 9.72 -15.20
C ALA A 176 22.90 9.23 -16.64
N ARG A 177 24.09 9.37 -17.24
CA ARG A 177 24.33 8.89 -18.62
C ARG A 177 24.04 7.40 -18.77
N ILE A 178 24.44 6.57 -17.80
CA ILE A 178 24.13 5.14 -17.81
C ILE A 178 22.61 4.93 -17.73
N ALA A 179 21.93 5.54 -16.76
CA ALA A 179 20.48 5.39 -16.61
C ALA A 179 19.68 5.93 -17.81
N GLU A 180 20.16 6.95 -18.50
CA GLU A 180 19.57 7.46 -19.75
C GLU A 180 19.67 6.46 -20.90
N GLU A 181 20.77 5.70 -20.97
CA GLU A 181 21.04 4.76 -22.05
C GLU A 181 20.31 3.42 -21.84
N VAL A 182 20.40 2.85 -20.64
CA VAL A 182 19.88 1.48 -20.36
C VAL A 182 18.65 1.44 -19.46
N GLY A 183 18.31 2.56 -18.82
CA GLY A 183 17.22 2.66 -17.87
C GLY A 183 15.91 3.16 -18.47
N ALA A 184 15.20 3.96 -17.67
CA ALA A 184 13.97 4.64 -18.07
C ALA A 184 14.01 6.10 -17.60
N ASN A 185 13.14 6.94 -18.16
CA ASN A 185 13.17 8.38 -17.90
C ASN A 185 11.79 8.94 -17.57
N GLY A 186 11.58 9.35 -16.32
CA GLY A 186 10.42 10.11 -15.86
C GLY A 186 9.03 9.45 -16.01
N THR A 187 8.98 8.21 -16.52
CA THR A 187 7.73 7.45 -16.70
C THR A 187 7.84 6.11 -15.99
N ALA A 188 6.80 5.74 -15.24
CA ALA A 188 6.74 4.41 -14.64
C ALA A 188 6.96 3.31 -15.69
N PRO A 189 7.64 2.21 -15.33
CA PRO A 189 7.82 1.10 -16.24
C PRO A 189 6.44 0.50 -16.58
N ARG A 190 6.25 0.03 -17.82
CA ARG A 190 4.96 -0.52 -18.29
C ARG A 190 4.55 -1.85 -17.61
N GLY A 191 5.38 -2.35 -16.71
CA GLY A 191 5.16 -3.51 -15.84
C GLY A 191 6.22 -3.50 -14.73
N ILE A 192 6.16 -4.48 -13.81
CA ILE A 192 7.21 -4.67 -12.81
C ILE A 192 8.52 -4.98 -13.56
N ALA A 193 9.49 -4.09 -13.37
CA ALA A 193 10.87 -4.09 -13.83
C ALA A 193 11.17 -4.76 -15.18
N ARG A 194 11.27 -3.93 -16.23
CA ARG A 194 11.99 -4.25 -17.47
C ARG A 194 12.55 -2.96 -18.08
N PRO A 195 13.83 -2.90 -18.42
CA PRO A 195 14.26 -2.13 -19.58
C PRO A 195 13.54 -2.69 -20.82
N ALA A 196 12.94 -1.84 -21.65
CA ALA A 196 12.38 -2.19 -22.98
C ALA A 196 11.19 -3.18 -23.11
N GLY A 197 10.70 -3.86 -22.06
CA GLY A 197 9.44 -4.63 -22.11
C GLY A 197 9.52 -6.06 -22.67
N GLU A 198 10.70 -6.66 -22.76
CA GLU A 198 10.95 -7.99 -23.33
C GLU A 198 10.73 -9.17 -22.36
N THR A 199 10.29 -10.34 -22.84
CA THR A 199 9.91 -11.54 -22.03
C THR A 199 10.90 -11.95 -20.90
N THR A 200 10.43 -12.68 -19.87
CA THR A 200 11.09 -13.00 -18.57
C THR A 200 12.29 -13.95 -18.69
N GLY A 201 13.15 -13.74 -19.68
CA GLY A 201 14.31 -14.59 -19.96
C GLY A 201 15.32 -13.93 -20.91
N ALA A 202 15.25 -12.62 -21.11
CA ALA A 202 16.32 -11.86 -21.74
C ALA A 202 17.11 -11.17 -20.63
N TYR A 203 18.37 -11.55 -20.47
CA TYR A 203 19.35 -10.85 -19.66
C TYR A 203 19.53 -9.40 -20.14
N PRO A 204 20.02 -8.48 -19.28
CA PRO A 204 20.44 -8.71 -17.89
C PRO A 204 19.28 -8.74 -16.88
N LEU A 205 19.44 -9.53 -15.81
CA LEU A 205 18.68 -9.30 -14.58
C LEU A 205 19.28 -8.11 -13.82
N VAL A 206 18.46 -7.31 -13.12
CA VAL A 206 18.93 -6.14 -12.36
C VAL A 206 18.58 -6.29 -10.87
N LEU A 207 19.58 -6.28 -10.01
CA LEU A 207 19.43 -6.20 -8.54
C LEU A 207 19.81 -4.80 -8.07
N ALA A 208 18.89 -4.08 -7.43
CA ALA A 208 19.18 -2.83 -6.74
C ALA A 208 19.58 -3.07 -5.28
N VAL A 209 20.66 -2.42 -4.87
CA VAL A 209 21.14 -2.38 -3.48
C VAL A 209 20.48 -1.18 -2.81
N ASP A 210 19.71 -1.46 -1.76
CA ASP A 210 18.88 -0.56 -0.96
C ASP A 210 17.68 0.05 -1.69
N VAL A 211 17.93 0.83 -2.74
CA VAL A 211 16.91 1.48 -3.59
C VAL A 211 17.40 1.53 -5.05
N PRO A 212 16.52 1.44 -6.05
CA PRO A 212 16.94 1.60 -7.45
C PRO A 212 17.51 3.00 -7.70
N SER A 213 18.66 3.09 -8.36
CA SER A 213 19.33 4.36 -8.56
C SER A 213 18.50 5.30 -9.45
N GLY A 214 18.34 6.54 -8.98
CA GLY A 214 17.62 7.61 -9.67
C GLY A 214 16.14 7.74 -9.32
N VAL A 215 15.62 6.91 -8.42
CA VAL A 215 14.31 7.15 -7.80
C VAL A 215 14.44 8.14 -6.64
N SER A 216 13.38 8.90 -6.37
CA SER A 216 13.29 9.67 -5.13
C SER A 216 12.81 8.78 -3.99
N VAL A 217 13.56 8.77 -2.88
CA VAL A 217 13.41 7.80 -1.79
C VAL A 217 12.18 8.09 -0.93
N ASP A 218 11.98 9.35 -0.55
CA ASP A 218 11.01 9.74 0.47
C ASP A 218 9.63 10.11 -0.08
N ASP A 219 9.57 10.60 -1.33
CA ASP A 219 8.31 11.03 -1.99
C ASP A 219 7.79 10.03 -3.04
N GLY A 220 8.61 9.06 -3.46
CA GLY A 220 8.24 8.05 -4.45
C GLY A 220 8.17 8.54 -5.89
N THR A 221 8.73 9.70 -6.22
CA THR A 221 8.77 10.25 -7.58
C THR A 221 9.93 9.70 -8.42
N LEU A 222 9.86 9.94 -9.73
CA LEU A 222 10.92 9.63 -10.71
C LEU A 222 11.45 10.95 -11.29
N PRO A 223 12.44 11.60 -10.63
CA PRO A 223 12.87 12.97 -10.97
C PRO A 223 13.64 13.08 -12.30
N GLY A 224 14.06 11.96 -12.90
CA GLY A 224 14.78 11.93 -14.17
C GLY A 224 15.01 10.51 -14.67
N ALA A 225 16.19 10.27 -15.22
CA ALA A 225 16.62 8.93 -15.60
C ALA A 225 16.91 8.07 -14.35
N TYR A 226 16.44 6.82 -14.38
CA TYR A 226 16.59 5.86 -13.29
C TYR A 226 16.75 4.45 -13.84
N LEU A 227 17.28 3.54 -13.02
CA LEU A 227 17.48 2.14 -13.39
C LEU A 227 16.40 1.27 -12.72
N PRO A 228 15.42 0.69 -13.45
CA PRO A 228 14.45 -0.23 -12.87
C PRO A 228 15.13 -1.54 -12.47
N ALA A 229 14.75 -2.10 -11.32
CA ALA A 229 15.34 -3.32 -10.77
C ALA A 229 14.35 -4.48 -10.74
N ASP A 230 14.76 -5.68 -11.16
CA ASP A 230 13.96 -6.91 -11.00
C ASP A 230 13.75 -7.25 -9.53
N VAL A 231 14.80 -7.04 -8.71
CA VAL A 231 14.77 -7.21 -7.26
C VAL A 231 15.46 -6.02 -6.61
N THR A 232 14.85 -5.45 -5.58
CA THR A 232 15.50 -4.48 -4.68
C THR A 232 15.71 -5.14 -3.32
N VAL A 233 16.95 -5.19 -2.85
CA VAL A 233 17.28 -5.62 -1.49
C VAL A 233 17.40 -4.38 -0.62
N THR A 234 16.40 -4.11 0.20
CA THR A 234 16.35 -2.95 1.11
C THR A 234 16.74 -3.37 2.52
N PHE A 235 17.46 -2.51 3.22
CA PHE A 235 18.06 -2.84 4.52
C PHE A 235 17.41 -2.09 5.67
N GLY A 236 17.26 -2.77 6.80
CA GLY A 236 16.62 -2.23 7.97
C GLY A 236 15.11 -2.10 7.75
N ALA A 237 14.66 -1.01 7.14
CA ALA A 237 13.24 -0.75 6.91
C ALA A 237 12.93 -0.55 5.42
N LEU A 238 11.66 -0.63 5.06
CA LEU A 238 11.17 -0.15 3.77
C LEU A 238 11.36 1.37 3.69
N LYS A 239 11.68 1.87 2.50
CA LYS A 239 11.70 3.30 2.17
C LYS A 239 10.45 3.65 1.38
N PRO A 240 9.93 4.90 1.46
CA PRO A 240 8.65 5.26 0.84
C PRO A 240 8.58 4.93 -0.66
N CYS A 241 9.69 5.03 -1.39
CA CYS A 241 9.78 4.64 -2.79
C CYS A 241 9.39 3.17 -3.08
N ALA A 242 9.43 2.27 -2.10
CA ALA A 242 8.98 0.89 -2.26
C ALA A 242 7.45 0.75 -2.24
N LEU A 243 6.73 1.74 -1.72
CA LEU A 243 5.27 1.72 -1.53
C LEU A 243 4.53 2.83 -2.30
N LEU A 244 5.22 3.92 -2.64
CA LEU A 244 4.66 5.09 -3.32
C LEU A 244 4.92 5.03 -4.84
N PRO A 245 3.89 5.16 -5.68
CA PRO A 245 4.07 5.31 -7.11
C PRO A 245 4.54 6.73 -7.46
N PRO A 246 5.22 6.93 -8.60
CA PRO A 246 5.59 5.90 -9.58
C PRO A 246 6.82 5.03 -9.22
N ALA A 247 7.63 5.40 -8.22
CA ALA A 247 8.88 4.71 -7.89
C ALA A 247 8.69 3.25 -7.45
N ALA A 248 7.57 2.92 -6.78
CA ALA A 248 7.29 1.54 -6.35
C ALA A 248 7.29 0.54 -7.52
N HIS A 249 6.98 0.99 -8.73
CA HIS A 249 7.02 0.16 -9.94
C HIS A 249 8.45 -0.10 -10.44
N ALA A 250 9.42 0.73 -10.06
CA ALA A 250 10.84 0.57 -10.37
C ALA A 250 11.56 -0.39 -9.40
N CYS A 251 11.01 -0.62 -8.21
CA CYS A 251 11.63 -1.46 -7.17
C CYS A 251 11.56 -2.97 -7.43
N GLY A 252 10.77 -3.43 -8.41
CA GLY A 252 10.66 -4.85 -8.70
C GLY A 252 10.04 -5.65 -7.55
N ARG A 253 10.61 -6.81 -7.26
CA ARG A 253 10.36 -7.54 -6.01
C ARG A 253 11.21 -6.94 -4.90
N THR A 254 10.63 -6.69 -3.74
CA THR A 254 11.35 -6.15 -2.60
C THR A 254 11.73 -7.26 -1.63
N VAL A 255 13.01 -7.35 -1.29
CA VAL A 255 13.54 -8.17 -0.20
C VAL A 255 13.97 -7.24 0.92
N LEU A 256 13.43 -7.44 2.12
CA LEU A 256 13.72 -6.62 3.29
C LEU A 256 14.64 -7.39 4.24
N VAL A 257 15.83 -6.85 4.48
CA VAL A 257 16.80 -7.39 5.44
C VAL A 257 16.57 -6.75 6.80
N ASP A 258 16.20 -7.56 7.79
CA ASP A 258 15.99 -7.10 9.15
C ASP A 258 17.32 -6.98 9.91
N PHE A 259 17.59 -5.79 10.43
CA PHE A 259 18.74 -5.52 11.31
C PHE A 259 18.38 -5.55 12.80
N GLY A 260 17.10 -5.77 13.13
CA GLY A 260 16.60 -5.79 14.51
C GLY A 260 16.74 -4.43 15.19
N PHE A 261 16.53 -3.33 14.47
CA PHE A 261 16.47 -2.00 15.10
C PHE A 261 15.14 -1.81 15.82
N ASP A 262 15.17 -0.96 16.84
CA ASP A 262 13.99 -0.55 17.58
C ASP A 262 13.21 0.51 16.76
N ALA A 263 12.00 0.14 16.33
CA ALA A 263 11.09 1.02 15.62
C ALA A 263 10.04 1.66 16.56
N ASP A 264 10.15 1.46 17.87
CA ASP A 264 9.21 2.04 18.83
C ASP A 264 9.26 3.56 18.81
N GLY A 265 8.08 4.18 18.74
CA GLY A 265 7.94 5.63 18.60
C GLY A 265 8.26 6.19 17.20
N ALA A 266 8.71 5.36 16.25
CA ALA A 266 8.87 5.75 14.86
C ALA A 266 7.49 5.89 14.19
N VAL A 267 7.21 7.07 13.63
CA VAL A 267 6.02 7.30 12.80
C VAL A 267 6.37 6.98 11.34
N PRO A 268 5.70 6.04 10.68
CA PRO A 268 5.95 5.76 9.27
C PRO A 268 5.50 6.92 8.39
N ALA A 269 6.21 7.15 7.29
CA ALA A 269 5.79 8.10 6.26
C ALA A 269 4.65 7.56 5.40
N VAL A 270 4.60 6.25 5.20
CA VAL A 270 3.52 5.56 4.47
C VAL A 270 3.31 4.15 5.01
N GLU A 271 2.04 3.75 5.10
CA GLU A 271 1.60 2.42 5.52
C GLU A 271 0.83 1.71 4.39
N SER A 272 1.20 0.47 4.04
CA SER A 272 0.39 -0.38 3.16
C SER A 272 -0.75 -1.04 3.95
N THR A 273 -1.97 -0.99 3.41
CA THR A 273 -3.14 -1.61 4.05
C THR A 273 -3.11 -3.13 3.92
N LEU A 274 -3.30 -3.82 5.04
CA LEU A 274 -3.38 -5.28 5.08
C LEU A 274 -4.81 -5.82 5.08
N LEU A 275 -4.93 -7.11 4.80
CA LEU A 275 -6.17 -7.88 4.95
C LEU A 275 -6.71 -7.76 6.38
N GLN A 276 -5.83 -7.80 7.39
CA GLN A 276 -6.17 -7.68 8.81
C GLN A 276 -6.70 -6.28 9.14
N ASP A 277 -6.15 -5.22 8.56
CA ASP A 277 -6.65 -3.85 8.72
C ASP A 277 -8.04 -3.70 8.12
N ALA A 278 -8.22 -4.24 6.91
CA ALA A 278 -9.52 -4.27 6.26
C ALA A 278 -10.56 -5.03 7.09
N ALA A 279 -10.17 -6.18 7.66
CA ALA A 279 -11.04 -6.96 8.53
C ALA A 279 -11.44 -6.17 9.79
N ARG A 280 -10.51 -5.46 10.45
CA ARG A 280 -10.79 -4.63 11.64
C ARG A 280 -11.75 -3.48 11.35
N ALA A 281 -11.74 -2.95 10.12
CA ALA A 281 -12.69 -1.92 9.69
C ALA A 281 -14.10 -2.48 9.47
N VAL A 282 -14.24 -3.73 9.04
CA VAL A 282 -15.56 -4.34 8.82
C VAL A 282 -16.26 -4.64 10.16
N ARG A 283 -17.50 -4.17 10.31
CA ARG A 283 -18.31 -4.49 11.50
C ARG A 283 -18.89 -5.90 11.37
N ALA A 284 -18.48 -6.81 12.25
CA ALA A 284 -19.11 -8.12 12.36
C ALA A 284 -20.61 -7.99 12.73
N PRO A 285 -21.52 -8.67 12.00
CA PRO A 285 -22.95 -8.69 12.34
C PRO A 285 -23.18 -9.43 13.66
N ARG A 286 -24.15 -8.96 14.45
CA ARG A 286 -24.55 -9.53 15.75
C ARG A 286 -25.97 -10.07 15.67
N VAL A 287 -26.29 -11.09 16.49
CA VAL A 287 -27.63 -11.70 16.54
C VAL A 287 -28.73 -10.68 16.92
N THR A 288 -28.37 -9.65 17.69
CA THR A 288 -29.29 -8.59 18.13
C THR A 288 -29.43 -7.43 17.15
N ASP A 289 -28.74 -7.48 16.00
CA ASP A 289 -28.77 -6.38 15.04
C ASP A 289 -30.13 -6.27 14.34
N ASP A 290 -30.64 -5.05 14.27
CA ASP A 290 -31.64 -4.66 13.28
C ASP A 290 -30.98 -3.96 12.07
N LYS A 291 -31.80 -3.59 11.08
CA LYS A 291 -31.33 -2.91 9.86
C LYS A 291 -30.70 -1.53 10.11
N TYR A 292 -30.98 -0.88 11.23
CA TYR A 292 -30.40 0.42 11.59
C TYR A 292 -29.08 0.24 12.36
N ALA A 293 -29.00 -0.81 13.19
CA ALA A 293 -27.79 -1.19 13.93
C ALA A 293 -26.64 -1.66 13.03
N ARG A 294 -26.95 -2.08 11.80
CA ARG A 294 -25.95 -2.38 10.74
C ARG A 294 -25.61 -1.16 9.86
N GLY A 295 -26.14 0.01 10.18
CA GLY A 295 -25.92 1.26 9.45
C GLY A 295 -26.88 1.46 8.28
N VAL A 296 -27.20 2.72 8.00
CA VAL A 296 -27.97 3.17 6.83
C VAL A 296 -27.09 4.08 5.97
N VAL A 297 -26.88 3.70 4.72
CA VAL A 297 -26.18 4.54 3.74
C VAL A 297 -27.17 5.26 2.84
N GLY A 298 -27.01 6.57 2.69
CA GLY A 298 -27.78 7.40 1.77
C GLY A 298 -27.01 7.67 0.48
N LEU A 299 -27.65 7.58 -0.67
CA LEU A 299 -27.03 7.86 -1.97
C LEU A 299 -27.75 8.99 -2.70
N VAL A 300 -26.98 9.99 -3.11
CA VAL A 300 -27.36 11.04 -4.08
C VAL A 300 -26.45 10.89 -5.30
N THR A 301 -26.72 9.83 -6.06
CA THR A 301 -25.91 9.39 -7.20
C THR A 301 -26.79 9.18 -8.43
N GLY A 302 -26.16 9.27 -9.60
CA GLY A 302 -26.79 9.18 -10.91
C GLY A 302 -27.55 10.44 -11.32
N SER A 303 -27.74 10.57 -12.62
CA SER A 303 -28.51 11.64 -13.25
C SER A 303 -29.44 11.03 -14.31
N ASP A 304 -30.27 11.86 -14.95
CA ASP A 304 -31.08 11.38 -16.08
C ASP A 304 -30.18 10.90 -17.24
N SER A 305 -28.99 11.49 -17.42
CA SER A 305 -28.02 11.11 -18.44
C SER A 305 -27.22 9.86 -18.06
N TYR A 306 -26.88 9.71 -16.78
CA TYR A 306 -26.05 8.61 -16.26
C TYR A 306 -26.72 7.86 -15.10
N PRO A 307 -27.90 7.24 -15.31
CA PRO A 307 -28.61 6.54 -14.25
C PRO A 307 -27.93 5.22 -13.84
N GLY A 308 -27.01 4.70 -14.67
CA GLY A 308 -26.25 3.48 -14.38
C GLY A 308 -25.37 3.60 -13.13
N ALA A 309 -24.81 4.78 -12.86
CA ALA A 309 -24.01 5.03 -11.66
C ALA A 309 -24.83 4.90 -10.37
N ALA A 310 -26.11 5.32 -10.40
CA ALA A 310 -27.03 5.10 -9.27
C ALA A 310 -27.23 3.61 -8.99
N VAL A 311 -27.42 2.81 -10.06
CA VAL A 311 -27.59 1.36 -9.93
C VAL A 311 -26.32 0.71 -9.38
N LEU A 312 -25.15 1.01 -9.94
CA LEU A 312 -23.88 0.43 -9.49
C LEU A 312 -23.57 0.81 -8.03
N SER A 313 -23.65 2.09 -7.67
CA SER A 313 -23.37 2.54 -6.30
C SER A 313 -24.37 1.97 -5.28
N ALA A 314 -25.68 1.97 -5.58
CA ALA A 314 -26.68 1.43 -4.66
C ALA A 314 -26.55 -0.10 -4.49
N THR A 315 -26.32 -0.82 -5.57
CA THR A 315 -26.17 -2.29 -5.53
C THR A 315 -24.85 -2.75 -4.93
N ALA A 316 -23.78 -1.96 -5.08
CA ALA A 316 -22.52 -2.14 -4.38
C ALA A 316 -22.71 -1.94 -2.86
N ALA A 317 -23.32 -0.82 -2.47
CA ALA A 317 -23.60 -0.51 -1.08
C ALA A 317 -24.41 -1.63 -0.38
N ALA A 318 -25.46 -2.13 -1.02
CA ALA A 318 -26.28 -3.21 -0.49
C ALA A 318 -25.53 -4.54 -0.29
N ARG A 319 -24.48 -4.79 -1.09
CA ARG A 319 -23.64 -5.98 -1.01
C ARG A 319 -22.43 -5.81 -0.10
N ALA A 320 -22.25 -4.63 0.49
CA ALA A 320 -21.12 -4.27 1.33
C ALA A 320 -21.47 -4.28 2.82
N ASN A 321 -22.22 -5.28 3.30
CA ASN A 321 -22.56 -5.51 4.72
C ASN A 321 -23.38 -4.40 5.44
N VAL A 322 -23.93 -3.43 4.72
CA VAL A 322 -24.82 -2.40 5.30
C VAL A 322 -26.21 -2.98 5.64
N GLY A 323 -26.89 -2.38 6.61
CA GLY A 323 -28.24 -2.80 7.00
C GLY A 323 -29.35 -2.29 6.08
N MET A 324 -29.20 -1.09 5.54
CA MET A 324 -30.20 -0.46 4.69
C MET A 324 -29.60 0.55 3.72
N VAL A 325 -30.09 0.53 2.48
CA VAL A 325 -29.77 1.51 1.45
C VAL A 325 -30.94 2.48 1.27
N ARG A 326 -30.64 3.77 1.32
CA ARG A 326 -31.57 4.85 1.01
C ARG A 326 -31.10 5.56 -0.26
N TYR A 327 -32.01 5.76 -1.20
CA TYR A 327 -31.69 6.39 -2.49
C TYR A 327 -32.50 7.67 -2.72
N VAL A 328 -31.81 8.73 -3.13
CA VAL A 328 -32.38 10.04 -3.47
C VAL A 328 -31.80 10.45 -4.83
N GLY A 329 -32.64 10.50 -5.86
CA GLY A 329 -32.20 10.77 -7.22
C GLY A 329 -33.36 11.13 -8.16
N PRO A 330 -33.11 11.37 -9.46
CA PRO A 330 -34.16 11.62 -10.43
C PRO A 330 -35.02 10.36 -10.68
N ALA A 331 -36.27 10.55 -11.13
CA ALA A 331 -37.24 9.47 -11.27
C ALA A 331 -36.72 8.30 -12.14
N ARG A 332 -36.02 8.60 -13.24
CA ARG A 332 -35.42 7.59 -14.11
C ARG A 332 -34.44 6.70 -13.36
N ALA A 333 -33.59 7.28 -12.51
CA ALA A 333 -32.62 6.53 -11.73
C ALA A 333 -33.30 5.79 -10.56
N GLN A 334 -34.32 6.37 -9.93
CA GLN A 334 -35.13 5.68 -8.91
C GLN A 334 -35.77 4.40 -9.46
N ASP A 335 -36.39 4.45 -10.64
CA ASP A 335 -37.01 3.30 -11.29
C ASP A 335 -35.99 2.21 -11.60
N MET A 336 -34.80 2.59 -12.09
CA MET A 336 -33.72 1.65 -12.39
C MET A 336 -33.11 1.02 -11.14
N VAL A 337 -32.93 1.81 -10.07
CA VAL A 337 -32.47 1.32 -8.76
C VAL A 337 -33.48 0.33 -8.19
N LEU A 338 -34.77 0.65 -8.16
CA LEU A 338 -35.79 -0.27 -7.64
C LEU A 338 -35.90 -1.56 -8.46
N ASN A 339 -35.66 -1.49 -9.77
CA ASN A 339 -35.65 -2.69 -10.61
C ASN A 339 -34.45 -3.60 -10.32
N ALA A 340 -33.30 -3.05 -9.96
CA ALA A 340 -32.09 -3.81 -9.65
C ALA A 340 -31.94 -4.19 -8.16
N LEU A 341 -32.51 -3.38 -7.27
CA LEU A 341 -32.43 -3.47 -5.81
C LEU A 341 -33.82 -3.12 -5.20
N PRO A 342 -34.79 -4.05 -5.24
CA PRO A 342 -36.15 -3.79 -4.73
C PRO A 342 -36.24 -3.42 -3.25
N GLU A 343 -35.23 -3.79 -2.46
CA GLU A 343 -35.10 -3.47 -1.03
C GLU A 343 -34.61 -2.04 -0.76
N ALA A 344 -34.20 -1.28 -1.78
CA ALA A 344 -33.82 0.11 -1.64
C ALA A 344 -35.00 0.97 -1.17
N VAL A 345 -34.74 1.90 -0.25
CA VAL A 345 -35.76 2.82 0.25
C VAL A 345 -35.59 4.19 -0.42
N LEU A 346 -36.60 4.62 -1.16
CA LEU A 346 -36.59 5.93 -1.81
C LEU A 346 -36.90 7.06 -0.83
N GLY A 347 -36.20 8.19 -1.01
CA GLY A 347 -36.50 9.47 -0.35
C GLY A 347 -35.65 9.77 0.88
N GLU A 348 -35.75 11.02 1.34
CA GLU A 348 -34.92 11.59 2.41
C GLU A 348 -35.15 10.96 3.79
N GLY A 349 -34.11 10.98 4.63
CA GLY A 349 -34.18 10.65 6.04
C GLY A 349 -32.81 10.37 6.65
N ARG A 350 -32.80 9.91 7.89
CA ARG A 350 -31.56 9.71 8.64
C ARG A 350 -30.70 8.61 8.01
N CYS A 351 -29.42 8.94 7.81
CA CYS A 351 -28.36 8.07 7.33
C CYS A 351 -27.15 8.19 8.26
N GLN A 352 -26.40 7.10 8.37
CA GLN A 352 -25.13 7.02 9.10
C GLN A 352 -23.94 7.39 8.22
N ALA A 353 -24.08 7.33 6.89
CA ALA A 353 -23.14 7.91 5.93
C ALA A 353 -23.86 8.28 4.63
N TRP A 354 -23.26 9.18 3.84
CA TRP A 354 -23.75 9.58 2.53
C TRP A 354 -22.73 9.27 1.42
N VAL A 355 -23.23 9.05 0.20
CA VAL A 355 -22.44 8.96 -1.03
C VAL A 355 -23.06 9.91 -2.04
N VAL A 356 -22.25 10.79 -2.64
CA VAL A 356 -22.72 11.78 -3.59
C VAL A 356 -21.82 11.86 -4.83
N GLY A 357 -22.42 12.21 -5.97
CA GLY A 357 -21.68 12.69 -7.15
C GLY A 357 -21.38 11.68 -8.26
N SER A 358 -21.29 10.38 -7.99
CA SER A 358 -21.13 9.36 -9.02
C SER A 358 -22.25 9.49 -10.08
N GLY A 359 -21.90 9.66 -11.36
CA GLY A 359 -22.86 9.88 -12.46
C GLY A 359 -23.57 11.24 -12.47
N VAL A 360 -23.13 12.21 -11.66
CA VAL A 360 -23.55 13.61 -11.73
C VAL A 360 -22.52 14.37 -12.59
N PRO A 361 -22.93 15.17 -13.59
CA PRO A 361 -22.00 15.97 -14.38
C PRO A 361 -21.26 17.00 -13.50
N ASP A 362 -20.00 17.27 -13.82
CA ASP A 362 -19.23 18.38 -13.22
C ASP A 362 -19.75 19.75 -13.70
N GLY A 363 -19.23 20.84 -13.13
CA GLY A 363 -19.66 22.20 -13.46
C GLY A 363 -19.51 22.60 -14.93
N ASP A 364 -18.59 21.97 -15.67
CA ASP A 364 -18.36 22.28 -17.09
C ASP A 364 -19.41 21.61 -18.00
N HIS A 365 -19.98 20.48 -17.56
CA HIS A 365 -20.91 19.68 -18.34
C HIS A 365 -22.36 19.74 -17.82
N ALA A 366 -22.57 20.29 -16.62
CA ALA A 366 -23.89 20.41 -16.02
C ALA A 366 -24.72 21.55 -16.62
N ALA A 367 -26.04 21.39 -16.57
CA ALA A 367 -26.95 22.52 -16.78
C ALA A 367 -26.85 23.50 -15.59
N GLU A 368 -27.06 24.80 -15.84
CA GLU A 368 -26.99 25.86 -14.80
C GLU A 368 -27.89 25.54 -13.58
N ASP A 369 -29.07 24.97 -13.80
CA ASP A 369 -30.06 24.61 -12.77
C ASP A 369 -30.15 23.09 -12.51
N ASP A 370 -29.03 22.36 -12.58
CA ASP A 370 -29.04 20.91 -12.34
C ASP A 370 -29.54 20.57 -10.91
N PRO A 371 -30.67 19.84 -10.77
CA PRO A 371 -31.29 19.59 -9.47
C PRO A 371 -30.50 18.59 -8.61
N GLN A 372 -29.70 17.71 -9.22
CA GLN A 372 -28.81 16.81 -8.48
C GLN A 372 -27.67 17.60 -7.85
N ARG A 373 -27.02 18.48 -8.62
CA ARG A 373 -25.96 19.35 -8.09
C ARG A 373 -26.48 20.24 -6.96
N GLU A 374 -27.69 20.79 -7.08
CA GLU A 374 -28.30 21.58 -6.01
C GLU A 374 -28.59 20.76 -4.75
N ALA A 375 -29.08 19.52 -4.89
CA ALA A 375 -29.26 18.62 -3.76
C ALA A 375 -27.94 18.32 -3.05
N ILE A 376 -26.87 18.09 -3.83
CA ILE A 376 -25.53 17.84 -3.31
C ILE A 376 -24.97 19.07 -2.60
N ARG A 377 -25.10 20.28 -3.17
CA ARG A 377 -24.68 21.52 -2.51
C ARG A 377 -25.36 21.71 -1.16
N ARG A 378 -26.66 21.45 -1.07
CA ARG A 378 -27.40 21.52 0.20
C ARG A 378 -26.94 20.49 1.21
N LEU A 379 -26.60 19.29 0.76
CA LEU A 379 -26.07 18.23 1.61
C LEU A 379 -24.67 18.57 2.14
N LEU A 380 -23.80 19.18 1.31
CA LEU A 380 -22.43 19.52 1.66
C LEU A 380 -22.30 20.84 2.45
N ALA A 381 -23.25 21.78 2.31
CA ALA A 381 -23.19 23.09 2.98
C ALA A 381 -22.96 23.02 4.51
N PRO A 382 -23.57 22.10 5.28
CA PRO A 382 -23.31 21.97 6.72
C PRO A 382 -21.89 21.54 7.07
N TYR A 383 -21.14 20.92 6.15
CA TYR A 383 -19.76 20.49 6.37
C TYR A 383 -18.74 21.62 6.20
N ALA A 384 -19.17 22.81 5.77
CA ALA A 384 -18.27 23.96 5.64
C ALA A 384 -17.78 24.42 7.02
N VAL A 385 -16.47 24.35 7.25
CA VAL A 385 -15.85 24.82 8.49
C VAL A 385 -15.03 26.08 8.26
N SER A 386 -15.08 27.02 9.20
CA SER A 386 -14.32 28.28 9.10
C SER A 386 -12.84 28.14 9.47
N SER A 387 -12.45 27.02 10.07
CA SER A 387 -11.09 26.66 10.50
C SER A 387 -11.03 25.15 10.79
N PRO A 388 -9.90 24.45 10.56
CA PRO A 388 -9.73 23.05 10.95
C PRO A 388 -10.07 22.87 12.43
N ALA A 389 -10.90 21.87 12.74
CA ALA A 389 -11.44 21.59 14.07
C ALA A 389 -10.35 21.61 15.16
N ALA A 390 -10.73 21.89 16.41
CA ALA A 390 -9.88 22.03 17.61
C ALA A 390 -9.12 20.74 18.02
N TRP A 391 -8.44 20.05 17.09
CA TRP A 391 -7.50 18.98 17.40
C TRP A 391 -6.20 19.59 17.95
N PRO A 392 -5.57 18.99 18.98
CA PRO A 392 -4.28 19.45 19.48
C PRO A 392 -3.21 19.29 18.39
N SER A 393 -2.41 20.32 18.18
CA SER A 393 -1.14 20.23 17.46
C SER A 393 -0.11 19.41 18.26
N PRO A 394 0.97 18.93 17.63
CA PRO A 394 2.08 18.31 18.36
C PRO A 394 2.64 19.20 19.49
N ASP A 395 2.57 20.53 19.34
CA ASP A 395 3.02 21.46 20.37
C ASP A 395 2.01 21.58 21.52
N ASP A 396 0.71 21.52 21.24
CA ASP A 396 -0.32 21.44 22.28
C ASP A 396 -0.11 20.18 23.14
N LEU A 397 0.19 19.04 22.50
CA LEU A 397 0.49 17.78 23.18
C LEU A 397 1.78 17.85 24.04
N ARG A 398 2.83 18.51 23.54
CA ARG A 398 4.10 18.69 24.26
C ARG A 398 3.99 19.60 25.50
N THR A 399 2.95 20.42 25.57
CA THR A 399 2.73 21.36 26.69
C THR A 399 1.84 20.81 27.80
N MET A 400 1.25 19.62 27.61
CA MET A 400 0.47 18.93 28.64
C MET A 400 1.39 18.33 29.72
N ASP A 401 0.91 18.28 30.96
CA ASP A 401 1.65 17.68 32.08
C ASP A 401 1.85 16.17 31.81
N PRO A 402 3.09 15.64 31.84
CA PRO A 402 3.36 14.23 31.61
C PRO A 402 2.57 13.29 32.53
N ASP A 403 2.25 13.73 33.76
CA ASP A 403 1.48 12.91 34.72
C ASP A 403 -0.04 12.86 34.37
N ASP A 404 -0.52 13.74 33.48
CA ASP A 404 -1.91 13.80 33.00
C ASP A 404 -2.08 13.20 31.59
N LEU A 405 -0.98 12.86 30.89
CA LEU A 405 -0.97 12.26 29.56
C LEU A 405 -1.04 10.72 29.66
N PRO A 406 -2.03 10.07 29.03
CA PRO A 406 -2.03 8.62 28.88
C PRO A 406 -0.77 8.13 28.15
N ASP A 407 -0.27 6.94 28.52
CA ASP A 407 0.96 6.32 27.98
C ASP A 407 0.92 6.03 26.47
N SER A 408 -0.23 6.22 25.81
CA SER A 408 -0.41 6.03 24.39
C SER A 408 -1.14 7.21 23.75
N MET A 409 -0.82 7.49 22.48
CA MET A 409 -1.54 8.47 21.66
C MET A 409 -3.06 8.19 21.64
N GLU A 410 -3.45 6.91 21.59
CA GLU A 410 -4.84 6.48 21.66
C GLU A 410 -5.52 6.90 22.98
N GLY A 411 -4.82 6.77 24.11
CA GLY A 411 -5.30 7.23 25.41
C GLY A 411 -5.48 8.74 25.48
N ILE A 412 -4.50 9.51 24.99
CA ILE A 412 -4.53 10.98 24.94
C ILE A 412 -5.74 11.45 24.11
N MET A 413 -6.03 10.78 23.00
CA MET A 413 -7.16 11.10 22.13
C MET A 413 -8.51 10.68 22.73
N ASN A 414 -8.56 9.56 23.47
CA ASN A 414 -9.74 9.14 24.22
C ASN A 414 -10.17 10.16 25.29
N LEU A 415 -9.20 10.85 25.89
CA LEU A 415 -9.42 11.91 26.88
C LEU A 415 -10.03 13.18 26.26
N MET A 416 -9.69 13.50 25.01
CA MET A 416 -10.11 14.72 24.32
C MET A 416 -11.41 14.57 23.49
N ARG A 417 -11.86 13.35 23.24
CA ARG A 417 -13.12 13.02 22.54
C ARG A 417 -14.36 13.82 23.01
N PRO A 418 -14.61 14.06 24.31
CA PRO A 418 -15.78 14.83 24.75
C PRO A 418 -15.77 16.30 24.29
N ALA A 419 -14.58 16.90 24.09
CA ALA A 419 -14.45 18.27 23.57
C ALA A 419 -14.69 18.33 22.06
N TYR A 420 -14.33 17.26 21.33
CA TYR A 420 -14.64 17.08 19.91
C TYR A 420 -16.16 16.93 19.69
N ASP A 421 -16.81 16.07 20.48
CA ASP A 421 -18.25 15.80 20.40
C ASP A 421 -19.12 17.00 20.79
N ALA A 422 -18.61 17.93 21.61
CA ALA A 422 -19.34 19.11 22.07
C ALA A 422 -19.37 20.26 21.03
N GLY A 423 -18.55 20.19 19.97
CA GLY A 423 -18.31 21.30 19.03
C GLY A 423 -19.01 21.24 17.67
N GLN A 424 -19.54 20.08 17.26
CA GLN A 424 -20.28 19.92 16.00
C GLN A 424 -21.54 19.09 16.23
N GLU A 425 -22.67 19.49 15.63
CA GLU A 425 -23.73 18.50 15.36
C GLU A 425 -23.06 17.37 14.57
N LEU A 426 -23.05 16.15 15.12
CA LEU A 426 -22.36 14.95 14.59
C LEU A 426 -22.85 14.60 13.18
N LEU A 427 -22.40 15.35 12.17
CA LEU A 427 -22.73 15.14 10.78
C LEU A 427 -22.16 13.76 10.36
N PRO A 428 -22.95 12.92 9.69
CA PRO A 428 -22.46 11.62 9.24
C PRO A 428 -21.28 11.76 8.27
N PRO A 429 -20.37 10.78 8.13
CA PRO A 429 -19.39 10.80 7.05
C PRO A 429 -20.03 10.88 5.67
N VAL A 430 -19.35 11.50 4.71
CA VAL A 430 -19.83 11.62 3.32
C VAL A 430 -18.70 11.31 2.34
N VAL A 431 -18.99 10.46 1.37
CA VAL A 431 -18.13 10.18 0.22
C VAL A 431 -18.57 11.09 -0.93
N VAL A 432 -17.65 11.91 -1.43
CA VAL A 432 -17.84 12.86 -2.53
C VAL A 432 -17.02 12.39 -3.71
N ASP A 433 -17.70 11.90 -4.74
CA ASP A 433 -17.07 11.30 -5.92
C ASP A 433 -17.41 12.07 -7.20
N ALA A 434 -16.58 11.89 -8.21
CA ALA A 434 -16.80 12.37 -9.57
C ALA A 434 -17.23 13.85 -9.65
N GLY A 435 -18.36 14.11 -10.30
CA GLY A 435 -18.84 15.47 -10.54
C GLY A 435 -19.30 16.22 -9.28
N ALA A 436 -19.27 15.62 -8.08
CA ALA A 436 -19.53 16.37 -6.85
C ALA A 436 -18.27 17.00 -6.22
N ILE A 437 -17.08 16.61 -6.68
CA ILE A 437 -15.81 17.06 -6.06
C ILE A 437 -15.63 18.57 -6.19
N ASP A 438 -16.09 19.17 -7.29
CA ASP A 438 -16.05 20.62 -7.51
C ASP A 438 -17.10 21.41 -6.70
N LEU A 439 -18.01 20.72 -6.00
CA LEU A 439 -19.01 21.32 -5.11
C LEU A 439 -18.55 21.38 -3.66
N LEU A 440 -17.34 20.93 -3.37
CA LEU A 440 -16.79 20.91 -2.02
C LEU A 440 -16.66 22.34 -1.46
N PRO A 441 -17.08 22.59 -0.20
CA PRO A 441 -16.73 23.81 0.51
C PRO A 441 -15.21 24.04 0.57
N ASP A 442 -14.79 25.27 0.88
CA ASP A 442 -13.37 25.63 0.95
C ASP A 442 -12.59 24.76 1.94
N HIS A 443 -13.16 24.57 3.13
CA HIS A 443 -12.63 23.66 4.13
C HIS A 443 -13.75 22.80 4.70
N VAL A 444 -13.44 21.52 4.93
CA VAL A 444 -14.34 20.49 5.44
C VAL A 444 -13.63 19.64 6.52
N PRO A 445 -14.37 18.95 7.39
CA PRO A 445 -13.78 18.02 8.36
C PRO A 445 -13.34 16.70 7.71
N ALA A 446 -12.45 15.97 8.38
CA ALA A 446 -11.88 14.69 7.90
C ALA A 446 -12.91 13.59 7.60
N GLN A 447 -14.14 13.68 8.14
CA GLN A 447 -15.24 12.76 7.82
C GLN A 447 -15.84 12.97 6.41
N VAL A 448 -15.44 14.05 5.72
CA VAL A 448 -15.67 14.23 4.29
C VAL A 448 -14.54 13.53 3.54
N VAL A 449 -14.90 12.54 2.73
CA VAL A 449 -13.98 11.75 1.93
C VAL A 449 -14.15 12.12 0.47
N ILE A 450 -13.08 12.56 -0.19
CA ILE A 450 -13.10 12.79 -1.64
C ILE A 450 -12.39 11.63 -2.34
N THR A 451 -12.93 11.16 -3.48
CA THR A 451 -12.38 10.02 -4.23
C THR A 451 -11.93 10.38 -5.65
N PRO A 452 -11.08 11.39 -5.86
CA PRO A 452 -10.69 11.83 -7.21
C PRO A 452 -9.82 10.81 -7.95
N HIS A 453 -9.92 10.75 -9.28
CA HIS A 453 -8.81 10.32 -10.14
C HIS A 453 -7.90 11.52 -10.46
N ALA A 454 -6.75 11.30 -11.12
CA ALA A 454 -5.77 12.36 -11.42
C ALA A 454 -6.38 13.64 -12.03
N GLY A 455 -7.16 13.50 -13.12
CA GLY A 455 -7.86 14.64 -13.73
C GLY A 455 -8.97 15.31 -12.89
N GLU A 456 -9.60 14.60 -11.94
CA GLU A 456 -10.54 15.20 -10.98
C GLU A 456 -9.76 16.01 -9.92
N LEU A 457 -8.66 15.46 -9.40
CA LEU A 457 -7.79 16.14 -8.44
C LEU A 457 -7.20 17.41 -9.04
N ALA A 458 -6.64 17.33 -10.25
CA ALA A 458 -6.08 18.48 -10.95
C ALA A 458 -7.12 19.57 -11.23
N ARG A 459 -8.40 19.21 -11.44
CA ARG A 459 -9.49 20.18 -11.60
C ARG A 459 -9.83 20.87 -10.29
N LEU A 460 -9.93 20.11 -9.20
CA LEU A 460 -10.15 20.66 -7.86
C LEU A 460 -9.03 21.66 -7.51
N LEU A 461 -7.78 21.27 -7.66
CA LEU A 461 -6.62 22.10 -7.33
C LEU A 461 -6.53 23.36 -8.23
N ARG A 462 -6.79 23.25 -9.54
CA ARG A 462 -6.86 24.42 -10.44
C ARG A 462 -7.96 25.39 -10.06
N ALA A 463 -9.13 24.90 -9.66
CA ALA A 463 -10.22 25.75 -9.18
C ALA A 463 -9.84 26.49 -7.89
N ARG A 464 -8.83 26.00 -7.16
CA ARG A 464 -8.30 26.57 -5.93
C ARG A 464 -7.04 27.41 -6.10
N GLY A 465 -6.55 27.58 -7.34
CA GLY A 465 -5.44 28.47 -7.67
C GLY A 465 -4.11 27.77 -8.00
N GLU A 466 -4.04 26.44 -7.92
CA GLU A 466 -2.84 25.69 -8.27
C GLU A 466 -2.69 25.51 -9.78
N ALA A 467 -1.45 25.57 -10.28
CA ALA A 467 -1.13 25.38 -11.69
C ALA A 467 -0.74 23.92 -11.96
N VAL A 468 -1.73 23.02 -11.97
CA VAL A 468 -1.53 21.57 -12.05
C VAL A 468 -2.45 20.91 -13.08
N ASP A 469 -1.93 19.93 -13.83
CA ASP A 469 -2.73 19.07 -14.70
C ASP A 469 -2.74 17.59 -14.26
N ALA A 470 -3.41 16.72 -15.03
CA ALA A 470 -3.53 15.31 -14.69
C ALA A 470 -2.20 14.55 -14.80
N ASP A 471 -1.30 14.99 -15.68
CA ASP A 471 0.01 14.37 -15.87
C ASP A 471 0.93 14.75 -14.71
N ASP A 472 0.82 15.97 -14.19
CA ASP A 472 1.49 16.41 -12.96
C ASP A 472 1.05 15.57 -11.75
N VAL A 473 -0.26 15.36 -11.58
CA VAL A 473 -0.80 14.48 -10.53
C VAL A 473 -0.31 13.04 -10.69
N THR A 474 -0.16 12.55 -11.92
CA THR A 474 0.32 11.19 -12.16
C THR A 474 1.82 11.06 -11.88
N ARG A 475 2.59 12.12 -12.09
CA ARG A 475 4.03 12.16 -11.86
C ARG A 475 4.38 12.26 -10.37
N ASP A 476 3.57 13.01 -9.63
CA ASP A 476 3.76 13.25 -8.19
C ASP A 476 2.45 13.07 -7.39
N PRO A 477 1.93 11.84 -7.31
CA PRO A 477 0.61 11.60 -6.77
C PRO A 477 0.51 11.88 -5.27
N LEU A 478 1.60 11.70 -4.51
CA LEU A 478 1.60 11.97 -3.08
C LEU A 478 1.55 13.48 -2.79
N GLU A 479 2.40 14.28 -3.43
CA GLU A 479 2.43 15.74 -3.25
C GLU A 479 1.06 16.35 -3.50
N TRP A 480 0.43 16.00 -4.62
CA TRP A 480 -0.86 16.57 -4.98
C TRP A 480 -2.02 16.04 -4.12
N ALA A 481 -1.92 14.82 -3.58
CA ALA A 481 -2.89 14.32 -2.60
C ALA A 481 -2.75 15.02 -1.24
N LEU A 482 -1.51 15.26 -0.78
CA LEU A 482 -1.21 16.05 0.42
C LEU A 482 -1.70 17.49 0.24
N CYS A 483 -1.40 18.12 -0.89
CA CYS A 483 -1.88 19.46 -1.24
C CYS A 483 -3.41 19.56 -1.14
N ALA A 484 -4.15 18.61 -1.72
CA ALA A 484 -5.61 18.62 -1.61
C ALA A 484 -6.11 18.37 -0.18
N TRP A 485 -5.45 17.51 0.58
CA TRP A 485 -5.75 17.29 2.00
C TRP A 485 -5.52 18.57 2.82
N GLU A 486 -4.39 19.24 2.67
CA GLU A 486 -4.08 20.50 3.36
C GLU A 486 -5.06 21.61 2.99
N MET A 487 -5.35 21.76 1.69
CA MET A 487 -6.23 22.81 1.20
C MET A 487 -7.67 22.63 1.63
N THR A 488 -8.16 21.39 1.71
CA THR A 488 -9.59 21.11 1.94
C THR A 488 -9.91 20.61 3.34
N GLY A 489 -8.97 19.98 4.04
CA GLY A 489 -9.21 19.24 5.28
C GLY A 489 -9.96 17.90 5.11
N ALA A 490 -10.32 17.53 3.87
CA ALA A 490 -10.97 16.26 3.57
C ALA A 490 -9.99 15.09 3.68
N THR A 491 -10.49 13.90 4.00
CA THR A 491 -9.73 12.66 3.74
C THR A 491 -9.70 12.41 2.23
N VAL A 492 -8.53 12.29 1.63
CA VAL A 492 -8.35 12.17 0.17
C VAL A 492 -8.04 10.73 -0.19
N LEU A 493 -8.84 10.10 -1.05
CA LEU A 493 -8.54 8.82 -1.71
C LEU A 493 -8.24 9.11 -3.18
N LEU A 494 -6.96 9.18 -3.54
CA LEU A 494 -6.52 9.34 -4.93
C LEU A 494 -6.50 7.98 -5.63
N LYS A 495 -7.44 7.81 -6.58
CA LYS A 495 -7.57 6.60 -7.39
C LYS A 495 -6.38 6.45 -8.33
N GLY A 496 -5.75 5.28 -8.30
CA GLY A 496 -4.60 4.90 -9.14
C GLY A 496 -4.36 3.39 -9.10
N ALA A 497 -3.33 2.93 -9.81
CA ALA A 497 -2.91 1.51 -9.74
C ALA A 497 -2.53 1.13 -8.30
N VAL A 498 -1.76 2.00 -7.64
CA VAL A 498 -1.70 2.09 -6.18
C VAL A 498 -2.62 3.23 -5.78
N THR A 499 -3.64 2.93 -4.98
CA THR A 499 -4.52 3.96 -4.40
C THR A 499 -3.80 4.60 -3.21
N ILE A 500 -3.73 5.93 -3.18
CA ILE A 500 -3.16 6.69 -2.06
C ILE A 500 -4.30 7.28 -1.25
N VAL A 501 -4.26 7.08 0.07
CA VAL A 501 -5.21 7.66 1.02
C VAL A 501 -4.47 8.59 1.97
N VAL A 502 -4.84 9.86 1.98
CA VAL A 502 -4.30 10.88 2.89
C VAL A 502 -5.39 11.29 3.88
N GLY A 503 -5.14 11.03 5.16
CA GLY A 503 -5.94 11.53 6.28
C GLY A 503 -5.08 12.26 7.30
N THR A 504 -5.49 12.29 8.57
CA THR A 504 -4.80 13.04 9.62
C THR A 504 -4.51 12.14 10.82
N VAL A 505 -3.28 12.18 11.38
CA VAL A 505 -2.97 11.54 12.67
C VAL A 505 -3.27 12.50 13.82
N ALA A 506 -2.88 13.76 13.65
CA ALA A 506 -3.12 14.88 14.53
C ALA A 506 -3.24 16.16 13.67
N ARG A 507 -3.56 17.30 14.28
CA ARG A 507 -3.67 18.57 13.54
C ARG A 507 -2.39 18.78 12.72
N ASP A 508 -2.56 19.00 11.42
CA ASP A 508 -1.49 19.29 10.46
C ASP A 508 -0.43 18.16 10.35
N VAL A 509 -0.76 16.94 10.80
CA VAL A 509 0.08 15.74 10.63
C VAL A 509 -0.66 14.76 9.73
N PRO A 510 -0.20 14.53 8.49
CA PRO A 510 -0.86 13.62 7.57
C PRO A 510 -0.68 12.16 8.03
N GLN A 511 -1.68 11.34 7.74
CA GLN A 511 -1.54 9.89 7.70
C GLN A 511 -1.62 9.45 6.24
N VAL A 512 -0.57 8.79 5.73
CA VAL A 512 -0.54 8.29 4.35
C VAL A 512 -0.68 6.78 4.35
N MET A 513 -1.69 6.28 3.66
CA MET A 513 -1.91 4.86 3.46
C MET A 513 -1.96 4.53 1.97
N VAL A 514 -1.52 3.32 1.61
CA VAL A 514 -1.58 2.84 0.23
C VAL A 514 -2.31 1.50 0.12
N CYS A 515 -2.95 1.27 -1.03
CA CYS A 515 -3.55 0.01 -1.40
C CYS A 515 -3.13 -0.36 -2.83
N GLY A 516 -2.36 -1.44 -2.97
CA GLY A 516 -1.83 -1.90 -4.27
C GLY A 516 -2.44 -3.19 -4.82
N GLU A 517 -3.32 -3.87 -4.09
CA GLU A 517 -3.77 -5.23 -4.45
C GLU A 517 -4.77 -5.32 -5.61
N ALA A 518 -5.26 -4.18 -6.11
CA ALA A 518 -6.28 -4.14 -7.15
C ALA A 518 -5.69 -4.56 -8.52
N PRO A 519 -6.25 -5.56 -9.21
CA PRO A 519 -5.75 -5.95 -10.53
C PRO A 519 -6.13 -4.94 -11.60
N ALA A 520 -5.32 -4.83 -12.66
CA ALA A 520 -5.51 -3.85 -13.74
C ALA A 520 -6.87 -3.98 -14.45
N TRP A 521 -7.51 -5.16 -14.40
CA TRP A 521 -8.85 -5.40 -14.93
C TRP A 521 -9.95 -4.53 -14.29
N MET A 522 -9.68 -3.93 -13.12
CA MET A 522 -10.58 -2.97 -12.48
C MET A 522 -10.62 -1.61 -13.18
N SER A 523 -9.75 -1.38 -14.18
CA SER A 523 -9.76 -0.19 -15.05
C SER A 523 -10.92 -0.22 -16.04
N THR A 524 -12.14 -0.39 -15.53
CA THR A 524 -13.39 -0.49 -16.28
C THR A 524 -14.37 0.59 -15.82
N ALA A 525 -15.20 1.08 -16.75
CA ALA A 525 -16.18 2.10 -16.45
C ALA A 525 -17.14 1.64 -15.34
N GLY A 526 -17.40 2.53 -14.38
CA GLY A 526 -18.26 2.26 -13.23
C GLY A 526 -17.58 1.57 -12.05
N SER A 527 -16.31 1.15 -12.15
CA SER A 527 -15.59 0.62 -10.96
C SER A 527 -15.48 1.67 -9.85
N GLY A 528 -15.31 2.95 -10.20
CA GLY A 528 -15.36 4.06 -9.23
C GLY A 528 -16.71 4.19 -8.52
N ASP A 529 -17.83 3.98 -9.24
CA ASP A 529 -19.17 4.01 -8.65
C ASP A 529 -19.37 2.87 -7.62
N VAL A 530 -18.77 1.70 -7.91
CA VAL A 530 -18.75 0.55 -7.00
C VAL A 530 -17.96 0.88 -5.74
N LEU A 531 -16.76 1.44 -5.89
CA LEU A 531 -15.93 1.90 -4.77
C LEU A 531 -16.67 2.91 -3.90
N ALA A 532 -17.27 3.94 -4.49
CA ALA A 532 -18.00 4.98 -3.75
C ALA A 532 -19.17 4.39 -2.94
N GLY A 533 -19.96 3.50 -3.57
CA GLY A 533 -21.06 2.80 -2.90
C GLY A 533 -20.61 1.89 -1.77
N SER A 534 -19.59 1.05 -1.99
CA SER A 534 -19.08 0.14 -0.97
C SER A 534 -18.39 0.88 0.18
N LEU A 535 -17.65 1.95 -0.11
CA LEU A 535 -17.00 2.78 0.91
C LEU A 535 -18.02 3.50 1.78
N GLY A 536 -19.08 4.08 1.18
CA GLY A 536 -20.17 4.68 1.96
C GLY A 536 -20.88 3.68 2.86
N ALA A 537 -21.08 2.44 2.39
CA ALA A 537 -21.62 1.36 3.21
C ALA A 537 -20.69 0.97 4.37
N LEU A 538 -19.37 0.95 4.17
CA LEU A 538 -18.38 0.70 5.22
C LEU A 538 -18.39 1.83 6.27
N LEU A 539 -18.41 3.10 5.84
CA LEU A 539 -18.52 4.25 6.74
C LEU A 539 -19.83 4.23 7.54
N ALA A 540 -20.94 3.83 6.92
CA ALA A 540 -22.23 3.67 7.61
C ALA A 540 -22.18 2.58 8.69
N GLN A 541 -21.43 1.48 8.47
CA GLN A 541 -21.20 0.44 9.47
C GLN A 541 -20.38 0.96 10.65
N ARG A 542 -19.30 1.69 10.38
CA ARG A 542 -18.45 2.30 11.42
C ARG A 542 -19.18 3.37 12.22
N SER A 543 -20.17 4.01 11.60
CA SER A 543 -21.00 5.04 12.23
C SER A 543 -22.31 4.50 12.81
N ALA A 544 -22.47 3.17 12.86
CA ALA A 544 -23.64 2.54 13.44
C ALA A 544 -23.76 2.87 14.93
N GLY A 545 -24.98 3.19 15.39
CA GLY A 545 -25.21 3.73 16.73
C GLY A 545 -25.09 5.25 16.84
N GLY A 546 -24.69 5.95 15.76
CA GLY A 546 -24.68 7.41 15.67
C GLY A 546 -23.37 8.07 16.12
N ALA A 547 -22.32 7.29 16.39
CA ALA A 547 -20.97 7.81 16.58
C ALA A 547 -20.34 8.10 15.21
N VAL A 548 -19.65 9.23 15.07
CA VAL A 548 -18.86 9.53 13.87
C VAL A 548 -17.45 8.99 14.10
N PRO A 549 -16.80 8.33 13.12
CA PRO A 549 -15.41 7.90 13.26
C PRO A 549 -14.51 9.08 13.60
N LEU A 550 -13.49 8.82 14.40
CA LEU A 550 -12.53 9.86 14.74
C LEU A 550 -11.68 10.20 13.50
N PRO A 551 -11.23 11.45 13.35
CA PRO A 551 -10.37 11.88 12.24
C PRO A 551 -9.18 10.95 11.95
N GLN A 552 -8.50 10.46 12.99
CA GLN A 552 -7.35 9.54 12.85
C GLN A 552 -7.71 8.12 12.42
N ASP A 553 -8.98 7.74 12.52
CA ASP A 553 -9.43 6.44 12.03
C ASP A 553 -9.85 6.53 10.54
N MET A 554 -10.09 7.74 10.02
CA MET A 554 -10.67 7.93 8.69
C MET A 554 -9.78 7.36 7.59
N ALA A 555 -8.47 7.61 7.62
CA ALA A 555 -7.57 7.09 6.58
C ALA A 555 -7.57 5.56 6.56
N ARG A 556 -7.50 4.91 7.74
CA ARG A 556 -7.54 3.44 7.89
C ARG A 556 -8.86 2.85 7.39
N ILE A 557 -10.00 3.47 7.72
CA ILE A 557 -11.32 3.02 7.26
C ILE A 557 -11.46 3.19 5.74
N VAL A 558 -10.98 4.32 5.19
CA VAL A 558 -11.06 4.62 3.76
C VAL A 558 -10.16 3.70 2.94
N ALA A 559 -8.93 3.46 3.42
CA ALA A 559 -8.00 2.52 2.82
C ALA A 559 -8.53 1.08 2.88
N ALA A 560 -9.15 0.67 4.00
CA ALA A 560 -9.86 -0.61 4.08
C ALA A 560 -10.99 -0.73 3.03
N GLY A 561 -11.73 0.35 2.76
CA GLY A 561 -12.73 0.38 1.69
C GLY A 561 -12.14 0.18 0.30
N ALA A 562 -11.01 0.82 0.01
CA ALA A 562 -10.25 0.62 -1.23
C ALA A 562 -9.71 -0.82 -1.35
N PHE A 563 -9.20 -1.37 -0.24
CA PHE A 563 -8.72 -2.75 -0.14
C PHE A 563 -9.84 -3.74 -0.46
N VAL A 564 -11.02 -3.64 0.18
CA VAL A 564 -12.15 -4.54 -0.06
C VAL A 564 -12.60 -4.50 -1.52
N HIS A 565 -12.62 -3.30 -2.11
CA HIS A 565 -12.93 -3.13 -3.53
C HIS A 565 -11.90 -3.84 -4.42
N GLY A 566 -10.61 -3.66 -4.14
CA GLY A 566 -9.51 -4.36 -4.81
C GLY A 566 -9.60 -5.88 -4.68
N LEU A 567 -9.85 -6.38 -3.47
CA LEU A 567 -10.03 -7.80 -3.17
C LEU A 567 -11.20 -8.40 -3.94
N ALA A 568 -12.34 -7.72 -4.02
CA ALA A 568 -13.48 -8.18 -4.83
C ALA A 568 -13.09 -8.30 -6.31
N GLY A 569 -12.36 -7.30 -6.85
CA GLY A 569 -11.80 -7.35 -8.20
C GLY A 569 -10.84 -8.52 -8.41
N ARG A 570 -9.96 -8.79 -7.44
CA ARG A 570 -9.03 -9.93 -7.45
C ARG A 570 -9.76 -11.27 -7.47
N LEU A 571 -10.74 -11.47 -6.59
CA LEU A 571 -11.53 -12.71 -6.50
C LEU A 571 -12.27 -13.00 -7.81
N VAL A 572 -12.92 -11.98 -8.40
CA VAL A 572 -13.76 -12.20 -9.59
C VAL A 572 -12.96 -12.32 -10.89
N SER A 573 -11.86 -11.57 -11.00
CA SER A 573 -10.91 -11.69 -12.12
C SER A 573 -10.02 -12.93 -12.00
N ARG A 574 -9.86 -13.49 -10.79
CA ARG A 574 -8.85 -14.52 -10.47
C ARG A 574 -7.44 -14.09 -10.86
N SER A 575 -7.21 -12.79 -10.93
CA SER A 575 -5.91 -12.21 -11.20
C SER A 575 -5.07 -12.28 -9.93
N LEU A 576 -3.78 -12.53 -10.07
CA LEU A 576 -2.83 -12.29 -9.00
C LEU A 576 -2.07 -10.97 -9.21
N GLN A 577 -2.45 -10.19 -10.23
CA GLN A 577 -1.79 -8.94 -10.56
C GLN A 577 -2.05 -7.92 -9.47
N SER A 578 -0.97 -7.29 -9.02
CA SER A 578 -0.96 -6.27 -8.01
C SER A 578 0.00 -5.17 -8.44
N ALA A 579 -0.31 -3.93 -8.07
CA ALA A 579 0.54 -2.77 -8.29
C ALA A 579 1.66 -2.66 -7.24
N LEU A 580 1.46 -3.28 -6.06
CA LEU A 580 2.48 -3.47 -5.02
C LEU A 580 2.78 -4.96 -4.83
N THR A 581 4.05 -5.30 -4.72
CA THR A 581 4.48 -6.65 -4.35
C THR A 581 4.68 -6.69 -2.85
N ARG A 582 4.12 -7.71 -2.17
CA ARG A 582 4.41 -7.91 -0.75
C ARG A 582 5.92 -8.16 -0.58
N PRO A 583 6.64 -7.41 0.27
CA PRO A 583 8.06 -7.66 0.48
C PRO A 583 8.30 -9.03 1.11
N ALA A 584 9.40 -9.67 0.73
CA ALA A 584 9.89 -10.89 1.38
C ALA A 584 10.88 -10.50 2.48
N VAL A 585 10.76 -11.07 3.69
CA VAL A 585 11.79 -10.94 4.72
C VAL A 585 12.97 -11.83 4.33
N TYR A 586 14.18 -11.27 4.36
CA TYR A 586 15.40 -12.05 4.15
C TYR A 586 15.61 -13.04 5.29
N ASP A 587 15.74 -14.32 4.94
CA ASP A 587 16.14 -15.39 5.85
C ASP A 587 17.16 -16.27 5.13
N GLU A 588 18.37 -16.37 5.68
CA GLU A 588 19.45 -17.14 5.10
C GLU A 588 19.31 -18.66 5.32
N ASP A 589 18.58 -19.05 6.36
CA ASP A 589 18.43 -20.44 6.79
C ASP A 589 17.14 -21.09 6.25
N ASP A 590 16.27 -20.31 5.60
CA ASP A 590 15.01 -20.79 5.06
C ASP A 590 15.14 -21.19 3.58
N ASP A 591 15.25 -22.49 3.32
CA ASP A 591 15.15 -23.04 1.95
C ASP A 591 13.84 -22.61 1.23
N ALA A 592 12.80 -22.23 1.97
CA ALA A 592 11.57 -21.69 1.42
C ALA A 592 11.71 -20.22 1.02
N PHE A 593 12.64 -19.42 1.56
CA PHE A 593 12.91 -18.05 1.15
C PHE A 593 13.27 -18.00 -0.34
N GLU A 594 14.26 -18.80 -0.78
CA GLU A 594 14.60 -18.93 -2.20
C GLU A 594 13.40 -19.42 -3.03
N ARG A 595 12.68 -20.45 -2.54
CA ARG A 595 11.49 -20.98 -3.24
C ARG A 595 10.28 -20.05 -3.23
N THR A 596 10.28 -18.98 -2.44
CA THR A 596 9.22 -17.97 -2.38
C THR A 596 9.59 -16.75 -3.22
N LEU A 597 10.89 -16.43 -3.28
CA LEU A 597 11.46 -15.40 -4.16
C LEU A 597 11.48 -15.83 -5.64
N PHE A 598 11.70 -17.11 -5.94
CA PHE A 598 11.95 -17.60 -7.30
C PHE A 598 10.94 -18.60 -7.92
N PRO A 599 9.77 -18.97 -7.34
CA PRO A 599 8.81 -19.87 -8.00
C PRO A 599 8.17 -19.21 -9.24
N ALA A 600 8.45 -17.93 -9.49
CA ALA A 600 8.05 -17.19 -10.70
C ALA A 600 9.14 -17.11 -11.78
N LEU A 601 10.39 -17.48 -11.49
CA LEU A 601 11.45 -17.57 -12.50
C LEU A 601 11.52 -18.98 -13.12
N SER A 602 11.17 -20.03 -12.36
CA SER A 602 11.36 -21.44 -12.75
C SER A 602 10.12 -22.18 -13.27
N ASP A 603 8.90 -21.67 -13.09
CA ASP A 603 7.67 -22.31 -13.58
C ASP A 603 7.00 -21.41 -14.65
N GLU A 604 6.61 -21.99 -15.80
CA GLU A 604 6.20 -21.31 -17.05
C GLU A 604 5.76 -19.83 -16.90
N ARG A 605 6.67 -18.88 -17.20
CA ARG A 605 6.36 -17.50 -17.60
C ARG A 605 5.32 -16.79 -16.71
N VAL A 606 5.46 -16.90 -15.40
CA VAL A 606 4.63 -16.17 -14.45
C VAL A 606 5.19 -14.75 -14.34
N SER A 607 4.44 -13.76 -14.85
CA SER A 607 4.71 -12.36 -14.58
C SER A 607 4.93 -12.15 -13.08
N PRO A 608 5.77 -11.19 -12.62
CA PRO A 608 5.83 -10.85 -11.20
C PRO A 608 4.44 -10.54 -10.59
N ALA A 609 3.47 -10.21 -11.45
CA ALA A 609 2.04 -10.06 -11.18
C ALA A 609 1.21 -11.38 -11.15
N GLY A 610 1.80 -12.57 -11.18
CA GLY A 610 1.05 -13.82 -11.33
C GLY A 610 0.19 -13.91 -12.60
N PRO A 611 -0.73 -14.88 -12.73
CA PRO A 611 -1.63 -14.97 -13.89
C PRO A 611 -2.50 -13.71 -13.97
N LEU A 612 -2.62 -13.16 -15.18
CA LEU A 612 -3.47 -12.00 -15.45
C LEU A 612 -4.94 -12.26 -15.09
N GLY A 613 -5.38 -13.51 -15.04
CA GLY A 613 -6.77 -13.86 -14.77
C GLY A 613 -7.66 -13.61 -15.99
N ARG A 614 -8.84 -13.01 -15.77
CA ARG A 614 -9.84 -12.74 -16.82
C ARG A 614 -10.41 -11.31 -16.72
N PRO A 615 -10.89 -10.74 -17.83
CA PRO A 615 -11.58 -9.44 -17.82
C PRO A 615 -12.81 -9.44 -16.92
N VAL A 616 -13.10 -8.28 -16.35
CA VAL A 616 -14.27 -8.03 -15.48
C VAL A 616 -14.93 -6.71 -15.86
N ILE A 617 -16.23 -6.58 -15.57
CA ILE A 617 -16.95 -5.31 -15.60
C ILE A 617 -17.36 -4.89 -14.17
N ALA A 618 -17.78 -3.64 -13.98
CA ALA A 618 -18.19 -3.14 -12.65
C ALA A 618 -19.27 -4.02 -11.98
N GLY A 619 -20.22 -4.55 -12.75
CA GLY A 619 -21.24 -5.47 -12.23
C GLY A 619 -20.68 -6.79 -11.67
N ASP A 620 -19.57 -7.28 -12.20
CA ASP A 620 -18.89 -8.47 -11.67
C ASP A 620 -18.24 -8.16 -10.32
N ILE A 621 -17.65 -6.97 -10.18
CA ILE A 621 -17.06 -6.50 -8.91
C ILE A 621 -18.15 -6.37 -7.85
N VAL A 622 -19.30 -5.77 -8.20
CA VAL A 622 -20.48 -5.71 -7.32
C VAL A 622 -20.88 -7.10 -6.84
N ALA A 623 -20.96 -8.08 -7.76
CA ALA A 623 -21.35 -9.44 -7.44
C ALA A 623 -20.39 -10.16 -6.50
N ALA A 624 -19.10 -9.78 -6.50
CA ALA A 624 -18.05 -10.39 -5.69
C ALA A 624 -17.81 -9.72 -4.32
N LEU A 625 -18.41 -8.55 -4.06
CA LEU A 625 -18.33 -7.90 -2.75
C LEU A 625 -18.73 -8.82 -1.58
N PRO A 626 -19.82 -9.60 -1.64
CA PRO A 626 -20.18 -10.49 -0.54
C PRO A 626 -19.10 -11.54 -0.22
N ASP A 627 -18.39 -12.05 -1.24
CA ASP A 627 -17.30 -13.01 -1.06
C ASP A 627 -16.08 -12.35 -0.39
N ALA A 628 -15.75 -11.11 -0.78
CA ALA A 628 -14.69 -10.33 -0.15
C ALA A 628 -15.00 -10.05 1.34
N TYR A 629 -16.23 -9.60 1.66
CA TYR A 629 -16.65 -9.41 3.05
C TYR A 629 -16.70 -10.73 3.83
N GLY A 630 -17.11 -11.83 3.19
CA GLY A 630 -17.11 -13.16 3.79
C GLY A 630 -15.70 -13.62 4.21
N LEU A 631 -14.70 -13.39 3.34
CA LEU A 631 -13.29 -13.69 3.64
C LEU A 631 -12.76 -12.85 4.80
N LEU A 632 -13.11 -11.56 4.86
CA LEU A 632 -12.70 -10.69 5.97
C LEU A 632 -13.37 -11.09 7.29
N LEU A 633 -14.64 -11.48 7.24
CA LEU A 633 -15.40 -11.90 8.41
C LEU A 633 -14.97 -13.28 8.93
N SER A 634 -14.49 -14.20 8.09
CA SER A 634 -13.97 -15.49 8.58
C SER A 634 -12.75 -15.32 9.48
N LEU A 635 -11.98 -14.23 9.32
CA LEU A 635 -10.87 -13.87 10.22
C LEU A 635 -11.35 -13.45 11.63
N TYR A 636 -12.66 -13.20 11.83
CA TYR A 636 -13.24 -13.01 13.17
C TYR A 636 -13.53 -14.34 13.88
N ASP A 637 -13.96 -15.38 13.16
CA ASP A 637 -14.29 -16.67 13.78
C ASP A 637 -13.02 -17.36 14.35
N ASP A 638 -11.88 -17.17 13.70
CA ASP A 638 -10.58 -17.64 14.18
C ASP A 638 -10.14 -16.96 15.50
N ARG A 639 -10.63 -15.74 15.80
CA ARG A 639 -10.39 -15.07 17.10
C ARG A 639 -11.18 -15.70 18.23
N ILE A 640 -12.38 -16.20 17.96
CA ILE A 640 -13.25 -16.84 18.98
C ILE A 640 -12.76 -18.27 19.23
N ALA A 641 -12.31 -18.99 18.20
CA ALA A 641 -11.77 -20.34 18.34
C ALA A 641 -10.48 -20.38 19.19
N GLY A 642 -9.60 -19.39 19.08
CA GLY A 642 -8.37 -19.30 19.88
C GLY A 642 -8.59 -19.05 21.37
N THR A 643 -9.70 -18.40 21.75
CA THR A 643 -10.06 -18.17 23.16
C THR A 643 -10.68 -19.39 23.86
N TYR A 644 -11.07 -20.44 23.12
CA TYR A 644 -11.64 -21.65 23.72
C TYR A 644 -10.59 -22.73 24.05
N ASP A 645 -9.36 -22.61 23.55
CA ASP A 645 -8.29 -23.61 23.79
C ASP A 645 -7.48 -23.31 25.06
N ASP A 646 -7.40 -22.05 25.51
CA ASP A 646 -6.67 -21.67 26.73
C ASP A 646 -7.48 -21.89 28.03
N ASP A 647 -8.81 -22.03 27.96
CA ASP A 647 -9.68 -22.20 29.13
C ASP A 647 -9.98 -23.68 29.47
N LEU A 648 -9.45 -24.65 28.70
CA LEU A 648 -9.68 -26.08 28.96
C LEU A 648 -8.51 -26.80 29.65
N ASP A 649 -7.34 -26.17 29.78
CA ASP A 649 -6.16 -26.77 30.43
C ASP A 649 -5.84 -26.16 31.83
N ALA A 650 -6.64 -25.23 32.33
CA ALA A 650 -6.38 -24.54 33.61
C ALA A 650 -7.17 -25.05 34.83
N ASP A 651 -8.17 -25.93 34.67
CA ASP A 651 -9.11 -26.27 35.77
C ASP A 651 -9.11 -27.74 36.23
N ASP A 652 -8.21 -28.60 35.74
CA ASP A 652 -8.18 -30.04 36.12
C ASP A 652 -6.99 -30.47 36.99
N ALA A 653 -6.34 -29.52 37.67
CA ALA A 653 -5.22 -29.79 38.57
C ALA A 653 -5.37 -29.17 39.97
N ASP A 654 -6.57 -29.15 40.54
CA ASP A 654 -6.72 -29.10 42.01
C ASP A 654 -8.17 -29.36 42.42
N ARG A 655 -8.48 -30.62 42.76
CA ARG A 655 -9.54 -31.03 43.70
C ARG A 655 -9.55 -32.54 43.87
N ASN A 656 -8.62 -33.02 44.69
CA ASN A 656 -8.86 -34.23 45.49
C ASN A 656 -9.06 -33.80 46.95
N GLU A 657 -10.00 -34.47 47.60
CA GLU A 657 -10.30 -34.57 49.04
C GLU A 657 -11.61 -33.91 49.51
N ASP A 658 -12.54 -34.83 49.79
CA ASP A 658 -13.53 -34.86 50.87
C ASP A 658 -14.71 -33.86 50.86
N ASP A 659 -15.91 -34.37 50.54
CA ASP A 659 -16.94 -34.65 51.56
C ASP A 659 -18.24 -35.21 50.93
N GLU A 660 -18.88 -36.09 51.71
CA GLU A 660 -20.04 -36.94 51.42
C GLU A 660 -21.40 -36.18 51.33
N ASP A 661 -22.38 -36.88 50.72
CA ASP A 661 -23.84 -36.75 50.84
C ASP A 661 -24.58 -35.53 50.22
N ASP A 662 -25.30 -35.73 49.10
CA ASP A 662 -26.75 -36.02 49.12
C ASP A 662 -27.39 -36.05 47.71
N GLU A 663 -28.46 -36.82 47.60
CA GLU A 663 -29.19 -37.28 46.41
C GLU A 663 -29.82 -36.19 45.51
N ALA A 664 -29.80 -36.40 44.18
CA ALA A 664 -31.01 -36.50 43.33
C ALA A 664 -30.63 -36.65 41.84
N GLY A 665 -30.65 -37.89 41.34
CA GLY A 665 -30.41 -38.21 39.94
C GLY A 665 -31.66 -38.08 39.05
N ILE A 666 -31.51 -37.42 37.90
CA ILE A 666 -32.29 -37.71 36.69
C ILE A 666 -31.30 -37.73 35.52
N GLY A 667 -30.83 -38.91 35.15
CA GLY A 667 -30.00 -39.15 33.97
C GLY A 667 -30.86 -39.49 32.75
N ILE A 668 -30.54 -38.90 31.59
CA ILE A 668 -30.89 -39.44 30.27
C ILE A 668 -29.69 -39.24 29.33
N ASP A 669 -29.22 -40.37 28.80
CA ASP A 669 -28.08 -40.60 27.88
C ASP A 669 -28.42 -40.15 26.43
N PRO A 670 -27.56 -39.37 25.74
CA PRO A 670 -27.77 -38.93 24.37
C PRO A 670 -27.25 -39.98 23.37
N ARG A 671 -27.92 -41.12 23.28
CA ARG A 671 -27.77 -42.06 22.16
C ARG A 671 -29.12 -42.63 21.75
N ASP A 672 -29.89 -41.85 21.00
CA ASP A 672 -30.89 -42.43 20.08
C ASP A 672 -31.20 -41.50 18.89
N PRO A 673 -31.40 -42.05 17.67
CA PRO A 673 -31.55 -41.27 16.44
C PRO A 673 -32.97 -40.73 16.21
N VAL A 674 -33.03 -39.51 15.65
CA VAL A 674 -34.26 -38.81 15.25
C VAL A 674 -35.01 -39.57 14.13
N PRO A 675 -36.34 -39.79 14.24
CA PRO A 675 -37.11 -40.41 13.16
C PRO A 675 -37.66 -39.38 12.16
N ALA A 676 -37.59 -39.72 10.87
CA ALA A 676 -38.13 -38.97 9.73
C ALA A 676 -39.67 -38.85 9.73
N PRO A 677 -40.24 -37.81 9.09
CA PRO A 677 -41.68 -37.54 9.16
C PRO A 677 -42.50 -38.43 8.22
N ARG A 678 -43.56 -39.04 8.76
CA ARG A 678 -44.55 -39.83 8.01
C ARG A 678 -45.51 -38.91 7.24
N ARG A 679 -45.66 -39.21 5.95
CA ARG A 679 -46.80 -38.82 5.10
C ARG A 679 -48.12 -39.39 5.65
N GLY A 680 -49.20 -38.62 5.55
CA GLY A 680 -50.57 -39.11 5.69
C GLY A 680 -51.61 -38.07 5.29
N ARG A 681 -52.23 -38.28 4.12
CA ARG A 681 -53.34 -37.51 3.54
C ARG A 681 -54.65 -37.73 4.32
N ALA A 682 -55.49 -36.69 4.39
CA ALA A 682 -56.89 -36.69 3.96
C ALA A 682 -57.32 -35.25 3.71
#